data_AF-A0AAD2JK54-F1
#
_entry.id   AF-A0AAD2JK54-F1
#
_cell.length_a   1.000
_cell.length_b   1.000
_cell.length_c   1.000
_cell.angle_alpha   90.00
_cell.angle_beta   90.00
_cell.angle_gamma   90.00
#
_symmetry.space_group_name_H-M   'P 1'
#
loop_
_entity.id
_entity.type
_entity.pdbx_description
1 polymer ?
#
loop_
_entity_poly.entity_id
_entity_poly.type
_entity_poly.pdbx_seq_one_letter_code
_entity_poly.pdbx_strand_id
1 'polypeptide(L)'
;MIQDKLLLTVLTLTSIHQGATTSDGHSKQQHTECGIYLAPSTIPGAGLGMYAGNRDYEAGEGLTDGDLLVPIFDLDWHNDYEEYEFLWDEYTWAAKSFNGMEEEETDDPDQICVASFGMGAAVNCMLPLVNAVDALTVDDYFSEKSGLDNAGLSSESPGVGAFTPHHGRPTKARRDIPAGQELFVNYGEDYFTSREGYASVPLTQDYREADRITKRFQILIIALRSLSLSAQGDLWKLVKNSTSWNSRLQNALYDRYEDVLRNDEGGAAYRHYNTSIRSLDWLEEHGACMDHIEAGVSTVPDAGRGAFARRFIKKGDVVSPTPLIHLPDRNILTIYDAKVVLNPDDDSEHVLTRDGDQPSHQQLMLNYCFGHRDSTLLLCPYGYLSALINHSYKEPNARISWSQKESIVGHPEWLNQSLKEWGNKGYAGLSLDFVALRDIEKSEEILIDYGIEWEEAWQKHVSNFKSPRKDYIPAFELNRMADLRVKTISEYDYKYHGINMFCRRYYVVQFDSDIEVSKDWEGFEDDRNVLLGIYPCRVVERHNDNSYTVEIIDKEYASVDDQYVWPHHEVVSHILFNVPRDIFYFRDEPNHRDHHQKWSFRHDMRIPDDIFPEVWKNRLHDETTEGLEDTPDSADDDECDQDYLTCAEL
;
A
#
# COMPACT_ATOMS: atom_id res chain seq x y z
N MET A 1 -42.54 61.33 -24.34
CA MET A 1 -43.44 61.77 -23.26
C MET A 1 -42.98 61.06 -21.99
N ILE A 2 -42.54 61.80 -20.97
CA ILE A 2 -43.31 62.19 -19.77
C ILE A 2 -43.39 61.01 -18.76
N GLN A 3 -42.93 61.13 -17.50
CA GLN A 3 -42.27 62.26 -16.80
C GLN A 3 -41.41 61.80 -15.60
N ASP A 4 -40.52 62.71 -15.17
CA ASP A 4 -40.04 63.02 -13.80
C ASP A 4 -40.03 61.92 -12.69
N LYS A 5 -38.86 61.58 -12.10
CA LYS A 5 -38.05 62.31 -11.10
C LYS A 5 -38.64 62.37 -9.67
N LEU A 6 -37.97 61.67 -8.75
CA LEU A 6 -37.31 62.23 -7.55
C LEU A 6 -36.10 61.30 -7.24
N LEU A 7 -34.83 61.69 -6.99
CA LEU A 7 -34.22 62.95 -6.50
C LEU A 7 -34.48 63.17 -4.99
N LEU A 8 -33.60 63.65 -4.09
CA LEU A 8 -32.17 64.08 -4.04
C LEU A 8 -31.66 63.75 -2.58
N THR A 9 -30.40 63.60 -2.15
CA THR A 9 -29.04 63.84 -2.72
C THR A 9 -28.16 62.58 -2.48
N VAL A 10 -27.05 62.42 -1.70
CA VAL A 10 -25.96 63.18 -1.00
C VAL A 10 -24.89 62.08 -0.70
N LEU A 11 -23.56 62.21 -0.66
CA LEU A 11 -22.49 62.93 -1.41
C LEU A 11 -21.33 61.87 -1.50
N THR A 12 -20.58 61.63 -2.59
CA THR A 12 -19.54 62.46 -3.26
C THR A 12 -18.47 63.02 -2.29
N LEU A 13 -17.18 63.19 -2.58
CA LEU A 13 -16.39 63.20 -3.82
C LEU A 13 -15.08 62.35 -3.59
N THR A 14 -14.06 62.20 -4.46
CA THR A 14 -13.70 62.79 -5.76
C THR A 14 -12.81 61.83 -6.54
N SER A 15 -12.72 61.98 -7.87
CA SER A 15 -11.58 61.58 -8.70
C SER A 15 -11.20 62.76 -9.62
N ILE A 16 -10.08 62.68 -10.37
CA ILE A 16 -9.24 63.77 -10.96
C ILE A 16 -7.98 64.00 -10.09
N HIS A 17 -6.73 63.91 -10.59
CA HIS A 17 -6.27 63.70 -11.97
C HIS A 17 -4.98 62.86 -12.09
N GLN A 18 -4.50 62.72 -13.33
CA GLN A 18 -3.40 61.83 -13.77
C GLN A 18 -2.03 62.15 -13.13
N GLY A 19 -1.25 61.09 -12.90
CA GLY A 19 0.20 61.12 -12.65
C GLY A 19 0.77 59.73 -12.93
N ALA A 20 1.89 59.63 -13.65
CA ALA A 20 2.45 58.34 -14.07
C ALA A 20 3.63 57.91 -13.17
N THR A 21 3.54 56.70 -12.63
CA THR A 21 4.67 55.97 -12.04
C THR A 21 4.57 54.50 -12.42
N THR A 22 5.68 53.94 -12.88
CA THR A 22 5.84 52.49 -13.07
C THR A 22 5.93 51.78 -11.73
N SER A 23 5.17 50.71 -11.56
CA SER A 23 5.39 49.69 -10.52
C SER A 23 5.13 48.33 -11.15
N ASP A 24 6.06 47.39 -11.01
CA ASP A 24 5.99 46.11 -11.70
C ASP A 24 4.75 45.31 -11.31
N GLY A 25 3.97 44.95 -12.33
CA GLY A 25 2.87 44.01 -12.21
C GLY A 25 3.42 42.61 -12.04
N HIS A 26 3.92 42.27 -10.84
CA HIS A 26 3.93 40.89 -10.40
C HIS A 26 2.48 40.40 -10.38
N SER A 27 2.07 39.76 -11.47
CA SER A 27 0.90 38.91 -11.45
C SER A 27 1.11 37.88 -10.35
N LYS A 28 0.30 37.92 -9.28
CA LYS A 28 0.10 36.73 -8.47
C LYS A 28 -0.29 35.62 -9.44
N GLN A 29 0.56 34.61 -9.60
CA GLN A 29 0.16 33.40 -10.30
C GLN A 29 -1.12 32.91 -9.63
N GLN A 30 -2.09 32.43 -10.41
CA GLN A 30 -3.13 31.58 -9.82
C GLN A 30 -2.43 30.29 -9.41
N HIS A 31 -1.95 30.24 -8.17
CA HIS A 31 -1.60 28.98 -7.53
C HIS A 31 -2.86 28.13 -7.59
N THR A 32 -2.74 26.99 -8.27
CA THR A 32 -3.85 26.06 -8.49
C THR A 32 -4.18 25.40 -7.16
N GLU A 33 -5.16 25.97 -6.47
CA GLU A 33 -5.86 25.49 -5.27
C GLU A 33 -5.55 24.02 -4.92
N CYS A 34 -4.62 23.85 -3.98
CA CYS A 34 -4.14 22.54 -3.55
C CYS A 34 -5.10 21.96 -2.49
N GLY A 35 -5.71 20.82 -2.80
CA GLY A 35 -6.67 20.14 -1.93
C GLY A 35 -6.04 19.30 -0.81
N ILE A 36 -4.81 18.82 -0.97
CA ILE A 36 -4.09 18.00 0.02
C ILE A 36 -2.63 18.42 0.12
N TYR A 37 -2.15 18.72 1.33
CA TYR A 37 -0.74 19.03 1.63
C TYR A 37 -0.09 17.95 2.49
N LEU A 38 1.22 17.74 2.30
CA LEU A 38 2.11 17.09 3.26
C LEU A 38 2.83 18.16 4.09
N ALA A 39 2.89 18.06 5.41
CA ALA A 39 3.61 19.00 6.27
C ALA A 39 4.01 18.35 7.61
N PRO A 40 4.84 18.99 8.47
CA PRO A 40 5.09 18.49 9.84
C PRO A 40 3.81 18.30 10.63
N SER A 41 3.62 17.09 11.18
CA SER A 41 2.42 16.72 11.94
C SER A 41 2.19 17.64 13.15
N THR A 42 0.93 17.74 13.57
CA THR A 42 0.52 18.37 14.82
C THR A 42 0.67 17.43 16.02
N ILE A 43 0.90 16.13 15.76
CA ILE A 43 1.31 15.14 16.77
C ILE A 43 2.84 15.25 16.98
N PRO A 44 3.32 15.63 18.18
CA PRO A 44 4.75 15.77 18.42
C PRO A 44 5.49 14.44 18.25
N GLY A 45 6.45 14.40 17.32
CA GLY A 45 7.28 13.22 17.05
C GLY A 45 6.75 12.25 15.99
N ALA A 46 5.56 12.49 15.41
CA ALA A 46 5.01 11.64 14.34
C ALA A 46 5.58 11.93 12.93
N GLY A 47 6.58 12.82 12.81
CA GLY A 47 7.16 13.21 11.52
C GLY A 47 6.20 14.07 10.69
N LEU A 48 5.84 13.58 9.51
CA LEU A 48 4.95 14.27 8.56
C LEU A 48 3.50 13.84 8.75
N GLY A 49 2.56 14.66 8.26
CA GLY A 49 1.13 14.35 8.20
C GLY A 49 0.48 15.00 6.99
N MET A 50 -0.63 14.43 6.54
CA MET A 50 -1.45 14.96 5.45
C MET A 50 -2.50 15.95 5.99
N TYR A 51 -2.76 17.02 5.26
CA TYR A 51 -3.69 18.09 5.64
C TYR A 51 -4.71 18.34 4.54
N ALA A 52 -5.98 18.54 4.93
CA ALA A 52 -6.96 19.20 4.07
C ALA A 52 -6.42 20.57 3.68
N GLY A 53 -6.39 20.85 2.38
CA GLY A 53 -5.81 22.07 1.81
C GLY A 53 -6.76 23.24 1.80
N ASN A 54 -6.91 23.89 0.65
CA ASN A 54 -7.58 25.20 0.54
C ASN A 54 -9.12 25.20 0.70
N ARG A 55 -9.72 24.04 1.02
CA ARG A 55 -11.18 23.85 1.06
C ARG A 55 -11.60 22.98 2.23
N ASP A 56 -12.85 23.17 2.64
CA ASP A 56 -13.55 22.24 3.52
C ASP A 56 -13.96 20.97 2.73
N TYR A 57 -14.21 19.88 3.45
CA TYR A 57 -14.79 18.63 2.95
C TYR A 57 -16.03 18.26 3.76
N GLU A 58 -17.13 17.89 3.10
CA GLU A 58 -18.37 17.46 3.77
C GLU A 58 -18.31 16.00 4.22
N ALA A 59 -19.03 15.63 5.30
CA ALA A 59 -19.12 14.25 5.76
C ALA A 59 -19.60 13.28 4.66
N GLY A 60 -18.74 12.34 4.27
CA GLY A 60 -18.95 11.37 3.20
C GLY A 60 -18.25 11.71 1.88
N GLU A 61 -17.69 12.91 1.73
CA GLU A 61 -16.98 13.36 0.52
C GLU A 61 -15.62 12.66 0.34
N GLY A 62 -15.24 12.38 -0.91
CA GLY A 62 -13.93 11.80 -1.24
C GLY A 62 -12.76 12.75 -0.96
N LEU A 63 -11.71 12.23 -0.33
CA LEU A 63 -10.45 12.92 -0.05
C LEU A 63 -9.40 12.62 -1.13
N THR A 64 -9.37 11.39 -1.62
CA THR A 64 -8.36 10.87 -2.56
C THR A 64 -8.96 9.87 -3.55
N ASP A 65 -8.39 9.81 -4.75
CA ASP A 65 -8.74 8.84 -5.80
C ASP A 65 -8.39 7.38 -5.41
N GLY A 66 -7.57 7.21 -4.36
CA GLY A 66 -7.13 5.94 -3.79
C GLY A 66 -5.64 5.68 -3.92
N ASP A 67 -5.13 4.79 -3.06
CA ASP A 67 -3.72 4.38 -3.05
C ASP A 67 -3.41 3.28 -4.08
N LEU A 68 -2.13 3.13 -4.41
CA LEU A 68 -1.57 1.92 -5.00
C LEU A 68 -1.22 0.94 -3.86
N LEU A 69 -1.48 -0.36 -4.06
CA LEU A 69 -1.33 -1.38 -3.01
C LEU A 69 -0.31 -2.43 -3.47
N VAL A 70 0.90 -2.45 -2.91
CA VAL A 70 1.92 -3.44 -3.28
C VAL A 70 1.98 -4.53 -2.21
N PRO A 71 1.63 -5.79 -2.53
CA PRO A 71 1.83 -6.92 -1.63
C PRO A 71 3.33 -7.23 -1.48
N ILE A 72 3.69 -7.63 -0.26
CA ILE A 72 5.02 -8.07 0.17
C ILE A 72 4.78 -9.39 0.91
N PHE A 73 5.32 -10.48 0.38
CA PHE A 73 4.91 -11.84 0.75
C PHE A 73 6.06 -12.67 1.28
N ASP A 74 5.77 -13.54 2.25
CA ASP A 74 6.69 -14.57 2.80
C ASP A 74 8.07 -14.01 3.20
N LEU A 75 8.10 -12.76 3.66
CA LEU A 75 9.35 -12.00 3.84
C LEU A 75 10.24 -12.60 4.93
N ASP A 76 9.66 -13.04 6.04
CA ASP A 76 10.38 -13.74 7.11
C ASP A 76 10.97 -15.07 6.61
N TRP A 77 10.20 -15.86 5.86
CA TRP A 77 10.68 -17.13 5.28
C TRP A 77 11.83 -16.88 4.29
N HIS A 78 11.72 -15.87 3.44
CA HIS A 78 12.78 -15.44 2.53
C HIS A 78 14.02 -14.86 3.22
N ASN A 79 13.92 -14.45 4.49
CA ASN A 79 15.02 -14.00 5.34
C ASN A 79 15.41 -15.03 6.42
N ASP A 80 15.00 -16.30 6.27
CA ASP A 80 15.28 -17.43 7.19
C ASP A 80 14.90 -17.17 8.67
N TYR A 81 13.90 -16.32 8.89
CA TYR A 81 13.44 -15.86 10.21
C TYR A 81 14.56 -15.21 11.08
N GLU A 82 15.64 -14.70 10.46
CA GLU A 82 16.66 -13.90 11.15
C GLU A 82 16.13 -12.49 11.53
N GLU A 83 16.86 -11.76 12.39
CA GLU A 83 16.52 -10.38 12.74
C GLU A 83 17.01 -9.41 11.65
N TYR A 84 16.10 -8.92 10.80
CA TYR A 84 16.36 -7.95 9.74
C TYR A 84 15.62 -6.61 9.94
N GLU A 85 16.14 -5.53 9.34
CA GLU A 85 15.64 -4.17 9.56
C GLU A 85 14.74 -3.70 8.40
N PHE A 86 13.42 -3.87 8.58
CA PHE A 86 12.41 -3.59 7.57
C PHE A 86 11.48 -2.43 7.99
N LEU A 87 11.93 -1.19 7.75
CA LEU A 87 11.18 0.01 8.15
C LEU A 87 9.74 0.07 7.60
N TRP A 88 9.44 -0.65 6.51
CA TRP A 88 8.08 -0.77 5.98
C TRP A 88 7.06 -1.28 7.01
N ASP A 89 7.45 -2.03 8.05
CA ASP A 89 6.52 -2.54 9.09
C ASP A 89 5.85 -1.46 9.95
N GLU A 90 6.29 -0.20 9.88
CA GLU A 90 5.59 0.94 10.48
C GLU A 90 4.65 1.67 9.50
N TYR A 91 4.57 1.20 8.25
CA TYR A 91 3.84 1.82 7.14
C TYR A 91 3.01 0.82 6.30
N THR A 92 3.14 -0.49 6.56
CA THR A 92 2.34 -1.55 5.93
C THR A 92 1.03 -1.82 6.66
N TRP A 93 0.14 -2.52 5.98
CA TRP A 93 -1.14 -3.00 6.48
C TRP A 93 -1.23 -4.52 6.20
N ALA A 94 -1.86 -5.29 7.08
CA ALA A 94 -2.06 -6.74 6.82
C ALA A 94 -3.03 -6.95 5.64
N ALA A 95 -2.80 -7.96 4.79
CA ALA A 95 -3.59 -8.20 3.58
C ALA A 95 -5.11 -8.31 3.81
N LYS A 96 -5.53 -8.81 4.98
CA LYS A 96 -6.94 -8.84 5.44
C LYS A 96 -7.63 -7.48 5.56
N SER A 97 -6.91 -6.38 5.34
CA SER A 97 -7.47 -5.03 5.18
C SER A 97 -7.95 -4.76 3.75
N PHE A 98 -7.67 -5.64 2.78
CA PHE A 98 -7.90 -5.46 1.36
C PHE A 98 -8.53 -6.71 0.70
N ASN A 99 -9.68 -6.50 0.07
CA ASN A 99 -10.44 -7.55 -0.61
C ASN A 99 -9.65 -8.20 -1.76
N GLY A 100 -9.61 -9.54 -1.81
CA GLY A 100 -8.98 -10.31 -2.91
C GLY A 100 -7.44 -10.36 -2.89
N MET A 101 -6.81 -9.94 -1.79
CA MET A 101 -5.37 -10.04 -1.57
C MET A 101 -5.04 -11.18 -0.57
N GLU A 102 -5.81 -11.32 0.49
CA GLU A 102 -5.69 -12.41 1.48
C GLU A 102 -6.13 -13.82 1.00
N GLU A 103 -6.37 -14.03 -0.30
CA GLU A 103 -6.91 -15.29 -0.87
C GLU A 103 -6.13 -15.87 -2.07
N GLU A 104 -5.30 -15.07 -2.74
CA GLU A 104 -4.76 -15.34 -4.08
C GLU A 104 -3.29 -14.91 -4.26
N GLU A 105 -2.60 -14.61 -3.16
CA GLU A 105 -1.21 -14.17 -3.14
C GLU A 105 -0.31 -15.29 -2.57
N THR A 106 -0.50 -15.68 -1.31
CA THR A 106 0.25 -16.77 -0.63
C THR A 106 -0.68 -17.80 0.01
N ASP A 107 -0.09 -18.93 0.45
CA ASP A 107 -0.79 -19.98 1.19
C ASP A 107 -1.01 -19.60 2.67
N ASP A 108 -0.16 -18.76 3.26
CA ASP A 108 -0.37 -18.13 4.58
C ASP A 108 -0.61 -16.61 4.42
N PRO A 109 -1.88 -16.14 4.42
CA PRO A 109 -2.20 -14.74 4.19
C PRO A 109 -1.90 -13.83 5.39
N ASP A 110 -1.55 -14.37 6.57
CA ASP A 110 -1.08 -13.57 7.70
C ASP A 110 0.40 -13.19 7.58
N GLN A 111 1.15 -13.79 6.64
CA GLN A 111 2.51 -13.35 6.25
C GLN A 111 2.53 -12.19 5.23
N ILE A 112 1.37 -11.78 4.69
CA ILE A 112 1.32 -10.74 3.66
C ILE A 112 1.18 -9.34 4.28
N CYS A 113 2.26 -8.57 4.16
CA CYS A 113 2.28 -7.13 4.43
C CYS A 113 2.00 -6.33 3.13
N VAL A 114 1.30 -5.20 3.24
CA VAL A 114 0.85 -4.42 2.09
C VAL A 114 1.27 -2.97 2.22
N ALA A 115 2.10 -2.50 1.29
CA ALA A 115 2.45 -1.08 1.20
C ALA A 115 1.35 -0.29 0.50
N SER A 116 0.74 0.64 1.22
CA SER A 116 -0.39 1.49 0.77
C SER A 116 0.12 2.91 0.48
N PHE A 117 0.51 3.14 -0.78
CA PHE A 117 1.24 4.35 -1.19
C PHE A 117 0.30 5.57 -1.24
N GLY A 118 0.56 6.56 -0.38
CA GLY A 118 -0.33 7.71 -0.21
C GLY A 118 -0.97 7.72 1.16
N MET A 119 -2.30 7.65 1.23
CA MET A 119 -3.04 7.79 2.47
C MET A 119 -2.61 6.77 3.52
N GLY A 120 -2.46 5.49 3.15
CA GLY A 120 -2.13 4.42 4.10
C GLY A 120 -0.75 4.54 4.76
N ALA A 121 0.20 5.30 4.18
CA ALA A 121 1.55 5.47 4.72
C ALA A 121 1.90 6.91 5.14
N ALA A 122 1.22 7.94 4.61
CA ALA A 122 1.54 9.35 4.90
C ALA A 122 0.52 10.05 5.83
N VAL A 123 -0.61 9.41 6.15
CA VAL A 123 -1.59 9.93 7.11
C VAL A 123 -1.33 9.41 8.52
N ASN A 124 -1.54 10.24 9.53
CA ASN A 124 -1.34 9.86 10.94
C ASN A 124 -2.58 9.18 11.55
N CYS A 125 -2.42 8.58 12.73
CA CYS A 125 -3.53 8.17 13.58
C CYS A 125 -3.57 8.94 14.91
N MET A 126 -4.67 9.67 15.13
CA MET A 126 -5.07 10.15 16.46
C MET A 126 -6.50 9.66 16.73
N LEU A 127 -6.64 8.57 17.50
CA LEU A 127 -7.90 7.83 17.69
C LEU A 127 -9.14 8.71 18.00
N PRO A 128 -9.08 9.79 18.83
CA PRO A 128 -10.22 10.69 19.02
C PRO A 128 -10.58 11.58 17.84
N LEU A 129 -9.59 11.93 17.02
CA LEU A 129 -9.70 12.94 15.96
C LEU A 129 -9.84 12.34 14.57
N VAL A 130 -9.88 11.01 14.43
CA VAL A 130 -10.13 10.27 13.18
C VAL A 130 -11.25 10.91 12.36
N ASN A 131 -10.85 11.58 11.27
CA ASN A 131 -11.71 12.33 10.35
C ASN A 131 -11.65 11.78 8.92
N ALA A 132 -10.66 10.96 8.58
CA ALA A 132 -10.57 10.20 7.33
C ALA A 132 -10.87 8.72 7.60
N VAL A 133 -11.60 8.07 6.68
CA VAL A 133 -11.88 6.62 6.70
C VAL A 133 -11.90 6.09 5.27
N ASP A 134 -11.59 4.81 5.09
CA ASP A 134 -11.71 4.15 3.78
C ASP A 134 -13.13 4.33 3.21
N ALA A 135 -13.20 4.61 1.90
CA ALA A 135 -14.45 4.96 1.24
C ALA A 135 -15.32 3.74 0.91
N LEU A 136 -14.69 2.56 0.82
CA LEU A 136 -15.35 1.27 0.72
C LEU A 136 -16.14 0.98 2.02
N THR A 137 -17.39 0.54 1.89
CA THR A 137 -18.23 0.04 2.98
C THR A 137 -18.16 -1.48 3.09
N VAL A 138 -18.83 -2.06 4.10
CA VAL A 138 -18.97 -3.54 4.20
C VAL A 138 -19.80 -4.12 3.05
N ASP A 139 -20.70 -3.33 2.46
CA ASP A 139 -21.40 -3.71 1.22
C ASP A 139 -20.48 -3.60 -0.02
N ASP A 140 -19.48 -2.72 0.03
CA ASP A 140 -18.46 -2.61 -1.02
C ASP A 140 -17.34 -3.66 -0.91
N TYR A 141 -17.14 -4.25 0.28
CA TYR A 141 -16.24 -5.38 0.56
C TYR A 141 -16.53 -6.61 -0.32
N PHE A 142 -17.80 -6.77 -0.73
CA PHE A 142 -18.25 -7.79 -1.68
C PHE A 142 -18.52 -7.23 -3.09
N SER A 143 -18.01 -6.03 -3.40
CA SER A 143 -18.23 -5.35 -4.67
C SER A 143 -16.93 -5.07 -5.43
N GLU A 144 -17.05 -4.83 -6.74
CA GLU A 144 -15.97 -4.68 -7.71
C GLU A 144 -15.14 -3.37 -7.57
N LYS A 145 -15.14 -2.74 -6.39
CA LYS A 145 -14.61 -1.38 -6.15
C LYS A 145 -13.26 -1.32 -5.45
N SER A 146 -12.79 -2.40 -4.84
CA SER A 146 -11.35 -2.55 -4.63
C SER A 146 -10.71 -2.71 -6.01
N GLY A 147 -9.70 -1.89 -6.31
CA GLY A 147 -9.05 -1.90 -7.61
C GLY A 147 -8.23 -3.18 -7.77
N LEU A 148 -8.66 -4.06 -8.66
CA LEU A 148 -7.92 -5.27 -9.01
C LEU A 148 -8.02 -5.49 -10.52
N ASP A 149 -6.99 -5.10 -11.28
CA ASP A 149 -6.90 -5.34 -12.72
C ASP A 149 -5.48 -5.11 -13.31
N ASN A 150 -5.20 -5.76 -14.43
CA ASN A 150 -3.94 -5.65 -15.20
C ASN A 150 -3.80 -4.35 -16.02
N ALA A 151 -4.56 -3.29 -15.72
CA ALA A 151 -4.59 -2.02 -16.45
C ALA A 151 -4.96 -2.14 -17.96
N GLY A 152 -5.54 -3.26 -18.38
CA GLY A 152 -5.83 -3.57 -19.78
C GLY A 152 -4.71 -4.29 -20.53
N LEU A 153 -3.61 -4.65 -19.87
CA LEU A 153 -2.63 -5.59 -20.40
C LEU A 153 -3.14 -7.03 -20.31
N SER A 154 -2.65 -7.90 -21.18
CA SER A 154 -2.88 -9.34 -21.14
C SER A 154 -1.63 -10.09 -20.69
N SER A 155 -1.77 -11.39 -20.43
CA SER A 155 -0.66 -12.32 -20.20
C SER A 155 0.34 -12.42 -21.37
N GLU A 156 0.07 -11.83 -22.55
CA GLU A 156 1.03 -11.67 -23.66
C GLU A 156 1.94 -10.43 -23.55
N SER A 157 1.68 -9.49 -22.64
CA SER A 157 2.50 -8.28 -22.44
C SER A 157 3.77 -8.58 -21.63
N PRO A 158 4.96 -8.07 -22.01
CA PRO A 158 6.17 -8.19 -21.21
C PRO A 158 6.09 -7.44 -19.86
N GLY A 159 5.16 -6.50 -19.69
CA GLY A 159 4.97 -5.76 -18.44
C GLY A 159 4.00 -6.41 -17.46
N VAL A 160 3.31 -7.49 -17.85
CA VAL A 160 2.42 -8.21 -16.93
C VAL A 160 3.23 -8.77 -15.74
N GLY A 161 2.72 -8.59 -14.52
CA GLY A 161 3.43 -8.93 -13.29
C GLY A 161 4.61 -8.02 -12.91
N ALA A 162 4.95 -6.99 -13.71
CA ALA A 162 5.98 -5.99 -13.39
C ALA A 162 5.46 -4.85 -12.48
N PHE A 163 4.15 -4.73 -12.32
CA PHE A 163 3.48 -3.80 -11.41
C PHE A 163 2.38 -4.54 -10.64
N THR A 164 1.91 -3.97 -9.53
CA THR A 164 0.81 -4.57 -8.75
C THR A 164 -0.52 -4.46 -9.49
N PRO A 165 -1.32 -5.55 -9.58
CA PRO A 165 -2.69 -5.46 -10.08
C PRO A 165 -3.63 -4.77 -9.07
N HIS A 166 -3.19 -4.58 -7.82
CA HIS A 166 -3.98 -4.01 -6.72
C HIS A 166 -3.83 -2.49 -6.58
N HIS A 167 -4.96 -1.79 -6.54
CA HIS A 167 -5.07 -0.33 -6.47
C HIS A 167 -6.41 0.06 -5.82
N GLY A 168 -6.74 1.36 -5.81
CA GLY A 168 -8.09 1.78 -5.50
C GLY A 168 -8.48 1.56 -4.03
N ARG A 169 -7.71 2.16 -3.11
CA ARG A 169 -8.10 2.40 -1.71
C ARG A 169 -8.58 3.86 -1.51
N PRO A 170 -9.69 4.32 -2.13
CA PRO A 170 -10.14 5.71 -1.99
C PRO A 170 -10.51 5.99 -0.53
N THR A 171 -10.13 7.16 -0.03
CA THR A 171 -10.48 7.60 1.34
C THR A 171 -11.55 8.70 1.29
N LYS A 172 -12.44 8.74 2.28
CA LYS A 172 -13.50 9.75 2.43
C LYS A 172 -13.49 10.41 3.80
N ALA A 173 -14.07 11.60 3.87
CA ALA A 173 -14.32 12.31 5.10
C ALA A 173 -15.37 11.56 5.95
N ARG A 174 -15.01 11.24 7.19
CA ARG A 174 -15.89 10.59 8.20
C ARG A 174 -16.90 11.57 8.81
N ARG A 175 -16.52 12.83 8.84
CA ARG A 175 -17.20 14.01 9.41
C ARG A 175 -16.70 15.23 8.63
N ASP A 176 -17.35 16.37 8.78
CA ASP A 176 -16.90 17.61 8.12
C ASP A 176 -15.45 17.93 8.54
N ILE A 177 -14.59 18.22 7.55
CA ILE A 177 -13.17 18.55 7.73
C ILE A 177 -12.95 19.99 7.27
N PRO A 178 -12.61 20.94 8.14
CA PRO A 178 -12.32 22.30 7.72
C PRO A 178 -10.96 22.40 7.02
N ALA A 179 -10.83 23.37 6.11
CA ALA A 179 -9.59 23.74 5.44
C ALA A 179 -8.44 23.89 6.45
N GLY A 180 -7.29 23.29 6.14
CA GLY A 180 -6.11 23.27 7.00
C GLY A 180 -6.11 22.25 8.14
N GLN A 181 -7.13 21.40 8.31
CA GLN A 181 -7.12 20.34 9.33
C GLN A 181 -6.25 19.13 8.91
N GLU A 182 -5.44 18.60 9.84
CA GLU A 182 -4.72 17.33 9.66
C GLU A 182 -5.70 16.18 9.49
N LEU A 183 -5.42 15.31 8.52
CA LEU A 183 -6.15 14.09 8.28
C LEU A 183 -5.62 13.01 9.24
N PHE A 184 -6.56 12.28 9.84
CA PHE A 184 -6.30 11.18 10.75
C PHE A 184 -7.17 9.97 10.37
N VAL A 185 -6.54 8.81 10.19
CA VAL A 185 -7.22 7.50 10.07
C VAL A 185 -7.11 6.71 11.37
N ASN A 186 -7.70 5.51 11.40
CA ASN A 186 -7.66 4.60 12.53
C ASN A 186 -6.76 3.39 12.22
N TYR A 187 -5.60 3.28 12.87
CA TYR A 187 -4.76 2.07 12.80
C TYR A 187 -5.28 0.91 13.68
N GLY A 188 -6.37 1.12 14.43
CA GLY A 188 -6.80 0.23 15.51
C GLY A 188 -6.08 0.53 16.84
N GLU A 189 -6.63 0.06 17.96
CA GLU A 189 -5.94 0.19 19.25
C GLU A 189 -4.77 -0.81 19.36
N ASP A 190 -4.85 -1.95 18.66
CA ASP A 190 -3.86 -3.03 18.74
C ASP A 190 -2.50 -2.69 18.12
N TYR A 191 -2.46 -1.81 17.11
CA TYR A 191 -1.21 -1.21 16.62
C TYR A 191 -0.42 -0.51 17.74
N PHE A 192 -1.12 0.15 18.67
CA PHE A 192 -0.52 0.87 19.80
C PHE A 192 -0.33 0.01 21.07
N THR A 193 -0.81 -1.23 21.12
CA THR A 193 -0.63 -2.15 22.27
C THR A 193 0.39 -3.24 22.00
N SER A 194 0.53 -3.68 20.74
CA SER A 194 1.56 -4.63 20.27
C SER A 194 2.98 -4.05 20.34
N ARG A 195 3.14 -2.75 20.08
CA ARG A 195 4.45 -2.07 20.01
C ARG A 195 4.79 -1.34 21.32
N GLU A 196 5.93 -1.69 21.95
CA GLU A 196 6.37 -1.07 23.21
C GLU A 196 6.62 0.44 23.09
N GLY A 197 7.13 0.91 21.94
CA GLY A 197 7.35 2.34 21.67
C GLY A 197 6.10 3.22 21.85
N TYR A 198 4.91 2.65 21.63
CA TYR A 198 3.62 3.34 21.78
C TYR A 198 2.93 3.11 23.13
N ALA A 199 3.62 2.53 24.13
CA ALA A 199 3.09 2.27 25.47
C ALA A 199 2.58 3.49 26.25
N SER A 200 2.84 4.72 25.75
CA SER A 200 2.38 5.98 26.33
C SER A 200 1.26 6.69 25.54
N VAL A 201 0.87 6.17 24.37
CA VAL A 201 -0.20 6.74 23.53
C VAL A 201 -1.57 6.45 24.16
N PRO A 202 -2.44 7.45 24.42
CA PRO A 202 -3.73 7.21 25.06
C PRO A 202 -4.75 6.50 24.15
N LEU A 203 -5.47 5.53 24.71
CA LEU A 203 -6.53 4.79 24.02
C LEU A 203 -7.92 5.35 24.37
N THR A 204 -8.96 4.88 23.67
CA THR A 204 -10.37 5.31 23.86
C THR A 204 -10.79 5.21 25.34
N GLN A 205 -10.33 4.18 26.05
CA GLN A 205 -10.68 3.97 27.46
C GLN A 205 -9.92 4.90 28.41
N ASP A 206 -8.71 5.37 28.06
CA ASP A 206 -7.97 6.36 28.85
C ASP A 206 -8.64 7.73 28.78
N TYR A 207 -9.06 8.18 27.60
CA TYR A 207 -9.83 9.42 27.44
C TYR A 207 -11.14 9.40 28.24
N ARG A 208 -11.86 8.27 28.24
CA ARG A 208 -13.08 8.08 29.05
C ARG A 208 -12.83 8.19 30.55
N GLU A 209 -11.67 7.78 31.06
CA GLU A 209 -11.32 7.97 32.48
C GLU A 209 -10.75 9.38 32.76
N ALA A 210 -10.03 9.98 31.82
CA ALA A 210 -9.60 11.37 31.90
C ALA A 210 -10.79 12.33 32.03
N ASP A 211 -11.89 12.10 31.29
CA ASP A 211 -13.14 12.86 31.44
C ASP A 211 -13.81 12.64 32.81
N ARG A 212 -13.79 11.40 33.34
CA ARG A 212 -14.31 11.10 34.69
C ARG A 212 -13.51 11.81 35.78
N ILE A 213 -12.17 11.83 35.66
CA ILE A 213 -11.26 12.55 36.57
C ILE A 213 -11.49 14.05 36.46
N THR A 214 -11.52 14.61 35.25
CA THR A 214 -11.78 16.03 34.97
C THR A 214 -13.11 16.47 35.58
N LYS A 215 -14.20 15.71 35.36
CA LYS A 215 -15.53 16.00 35.90
C LYS A 215 -15.60 15.90 37.43
N ARG A 216 -14.91 14.92 38.04
CA ARG A 216 -14.76 14.83 39.51
C ARG A 216 -13.98 16.03 40.06
N PHE A 217 -12.95 16.47 39.35
CA PHE A 217 -12.14 17.63 39.72
C PHE A 217 -12.93 18.94 39.64
N GLN A 218 -13.68 19.17 38.56
CA GLN A 218 -14.61 20.29 38.44
C GLN A 218 -15.58 20.34 39.65
N ILE A 219 -16.18 19.21 40.04
CA ILE A 219 -17.06 19.12 41.21
C ILE A 219 -16.31 19.45 42.51
N LEU A 220 -15.09 18.95 42.70
CA LEU A 220 -14.25 19.24 43.86
C LEU A 220 -13.94 20.75 43.97
N ILE A 221 -13.57 21.38 42.85
CA ILE A 221 -13.33 22.83 42.78
C ILE A 221 -14.61 23.64 43.07
N ILE A 222 -15.77 23.19 42.58
CA ILE A 222 -17.08 23.79 42.87
C ILE A 222 -17.47 23.65 44.36
N ALA A 223 -16.89 22.70 45.10
CA ALA A 223 -16.97 22.65 46.56
C ALA A 223 -15.93 23.56 47.25
N LEU A 224 -14.68 23.57 46.75
CA LEU A 224 -13.54 24.31 47.29
C LEU A 224 -13.44 25.78 46.79
N ARG A 225 -14.58 26.48 46.69
CA ARG A 225 -14.68 27.84 46.09
C ARG A 225 -13.86 28.94 46.76
N SER A 226 -13.26 28.66 47.92
CA SER A 226 -12.36 29.56 48.64
C SER A 226 -10.90 29.52 48.18
N LEU A 227 -10.51 28.55 47.33
CA LEU A 227 -9.17 28.49 46.74
C LEU A 227 -8.99 29.57 45.67
N SER A 228 -7.79 30.15 45.56
CA SER A 228 -7.42 31.02 44.44
C SER A 228 -7.19 30.20 43.17
N LEU A 229 -7.35 30.81 41.98
CA LEU A 229 -7.12 30.13 40.69
C LEU A 229 -5.75 29.44 40.60
N SER A 230 -4.68 30.06 41.14
CA SER A 230 -3.37 29.41 41.23
C SER A 230 -3.42 28.11 42.04
N ALA A 231 -4.01 28.14 43.25
CA ALA A 231 -4.12 26.95 44.09
C ALA A 231 -5.00 25.85 43.46
N GLN A 232 -6.00 26.23 42.65
CA GLN A 232 -6.81 25.29 41.88
C GLN A 232 -5.99 24.67 40.72
N GLY A 233 -5.20 25.46 40.00
CA GLY A 233 -4.28 24.96 38.97
C GLY A 233 -3.14 24.12 39.52
N ASP A 234 -2.59 24.45 40.68
CA ASP A 234 -1.57 23.66 41.36
C ASP A 234 -2.15 22.34 41.90
N LEU A 235 -3.41 22.33 42.36
CA LEU A 235 -4.12 21.09 42.68
C LEU A 235 -4.37 20.23 41.42
N TRP A 236 -4.62 20.83 40.25
CA TRP A 236 -4.73 20.07 39.00
C TRP A 236 -3.39 19.43 38.61
N LYS A 237 -2.26 20.14 38.74
CA LYS A 237 -0.91 19.56 38.50
C LYS A 237 -0.65 18.35 39.40
N LEU A 238 -1.06 18.41 40.68
CA LEU A 238 -0.97 17.28 41.61
C LEU A 238 -1.88 16.10 41.20
N VAL A 239 -3.04 16.36 40.61
CA VAL A 239 -3.92 15.31 40.06
C VAL A 239 -3.35 14.72 38.78
N LYS A 240 -2.88 15.53 37.82
CA LYS A 240 -2.28 15.03 36.56
C LYS A 240 -1.03 14.19 36.83
N ASN A 241 -0.11 14.71 37.66
CA ASN A 241 1.19 14.10 37.91
C ASN A 241 1.16 13.02 39.02
N SER A 242 -0.02 12.43 39.27
CA SER A 242 -0.15 11.35 40.25
C SER A 242 0.48 10.05 39.74
N THR A 243 1.34 9.45 40.55
CA THR A 243 1.99 8.15 40.27
C THR A 243 1.02 6.96 40.34
N SER A 244 -0.26 7.19 40.67
CA SER A 244 -1.32 6.18 40.63
C SER A 244 -1.93 5.96 39.24
N TRP A 245 -1.57 6.79 38.25
CA TRP A 245 -2.02 6.68 36.86
C TRP A 245 -0.95 5.97 36.01
N ASN A 246 -1.38 5.26 34.97
CA ASN A 246 -0.49 4.80 33.90
C ASN A 246 -0.10 5.97 32.97
N SER A 247 0.91 5.77 32.14
CA SER A 247 1.39 6.72 31.12
C SER A 247 0.27 7.23 30.21
N ARG A 248 -0.53 6.29 29.67
CA ARG A 248 -1.63 6.57 28.74
C ARG A 248 -2.68 7.53 29.33
N LEU A 249 -3.12 7.29 30.57
CA LEU A 249 -4.06 8.17 31.30
C LEU A 249 -3.43 9.51 31.69
N GLN A 250 -2.16 9.55 32.12
CA GLN A 250 -1.45 10.81 32.36
C GLN A 250 -1.39 11.68 31.09
N ASN A 251 -1.18 11.04 29.94
CA ASN A 251 -1.16 11.70 28.63
C ASN A 251 -2.56 12.07 28.13
N ALA A 252 -3.63 11.37 28.52
CA ALA A 252 -5.02 11.77 28.22
C ALA A 252 -5.50 13.01 29.01
N LEU A 253 -5.02 13.20 30.25
CA LEU A 253 -5.40 14.33 31.10
C LEU A 253 -4.88 15.68 30.57
N TYR A 254 -5.73 16.71 30.58
CA TYR A 254 -5.42 18.07 30.12
C TYR A 254 -4.13 18.65 30.74
N ASP A 255 -3.28 19.26 29.90
CA ASP A 255 -2.03 19.89 30.33
C ASP A 255 -2.23 21.14 31.19
N ARG A 256 -3.27 21.93 30.88
CA ARG A 256 -3.57 23.21 31.54
C ARG A 256 -4.89 23.15 32.28
N TYR A 257 -4.93 23.79 33.44
CA TYR A 257 -6.13 23.89 34.25
C TYR A 257 -7.20 24.80 33.60
N GLU A 258 -6.78 25.74 32.77
CA GLU A 258 -7.63 26.62 31.97
C GLU A 258 -8.48 25.86 30.95
N ASP A 259 -8.06 24.66 30.54
CA ASP A 259 -8.81 23.78 29.62
C ASP A 259 -9.74 22.84 30.40
N VAL A 260 -9.35 22.41 31.62
CA VAL A 260 -10.22 21.66 32.56
C VAL A 260 -11.49 22.44 32.95
N LEU A 261 -11.44 23.77 32.92
CA LEU A 261 -12.59 24.64 33.14
C LEU A 261 -13.51 24.78 31.92
N ARG A 262 -13.07 24.38 30.73
CA ARG A 262 -13.88 24.40 29.52
C ARG A 262 -14.68 23.10 29.47
N ASN A 263 -15.99 23.23 29.26
CA ASN A 263 -16.79 22.10 28.78
C ASN A 263 -16.64 22.06 27.26
N ASP A 264 -15.45 21.74 26.77
CA ASP A 264 -15.20 21.56 25.34
C ASP A 264 -16.02 20.35 24.84
N GLU A 265 -16.78 20.56 23.76
CA GLU A 265 -17.65 19.52 23.21
C GLU A 265 -16.78 18.40 22.61
N GLY A 266 -16.82 17.22 23.24
CA GLY A 266 -15.94 16.09 22.92
C GLY A 266 -14.92 15.74 24.03
N GLY A 267 -14.81 16.56 25.09
CA GLY A 267 -14.01 16.23 26.28
C GLY A 267 -12.50 16.17 26.04
N ALA A 268 -11.78 15.47 26.92
CA ALA A 268 -10.33 15.34 26.87
C ALA A 268 -9.80 14.76 25.54
N ALA A 269 -10.66 14.01 24.86
CA ALA A 269 -10.42 13.45 23.53
C ALA A 269 -10.30 14.54 22.44
N TYR A 270 -11.05 15.65 22.55
CA TYR A 270 -11.08 16.74 21.56
C TYR A 270 -10.10 17.89 21.84
N ARG A 271 -9.34 17.87 22.94
CA ARG A 271 -8.44 18.96 23.34
C ARG A 271 -7.44 19.41 22.25
N HIS A 272 -7.06 18.50 21.37
CA HIS A 272 -6.09 18.70 20.29
C HIS A 272 -6.74 19.13 18.95
N TYR A 273 -8.07 19.18 18.86
CA TYR A 273 -8.80 19.52 17.64
C TYR A 273 -8.36 20.88 17.05
N ASN A 274 -8.33 21.92 17.89
CA ASN A 274 -7.91 23.26 17.47
C ASN A 274 -6.41 23.37 17.15
N THR A 275 -5.57 22.48 17.68
CA THR A 275 -4.13 22.45 17.35
C THR A 275 -3.83 21.66 16.10
N SER A 276 -4.73 20.76 15.67
CA SER A 276 -4.62 20.01 14.41
C SER A 276 -5.02 20.81 13.16
N ILE A 277 -5.45 22.06 13.33
CA ILE A 277 -5.80 22.97 12.22
C ILE A 277 -4.67 23.99 12.03
N ARG A 278 -4.15 24.08 10.80
CA ARG A 278 -3.14 25.04 10.35
C ARG A 278 -3.80 26.11 9.48
N SER A 279 -3.19 27.29 9.38
CA SER A 279 -3.58 28.27 8.36
C SER A 279 -3.04 27.88 6.99
N LEU A 280 -3.73 28.26 5.91
CA LEU A 280 -3.28 27.97 4.55
C LEU A 280 -1.89 28.58 4.28
N ASP A 281 -1.66 29.83 4.71
CA ASP A 281 -0.36 30.50 4.70
C ASP A 281 0.77 29.64 5.34
N TRP A 282 0.45 28.88 6.39
CA TRP A 282 1.44 28.00 7.06
C TRP A 282 1.70 26.73 6.25
N LEU A 283 0.67 26.18 5.59
CA LEU A 283 0.81 25.01 4.70
C LEU A 283 1.53 25.37 3.40
N GLU A 284 1.36 26.58 2.86
CA GLU A 284 2.16 27.09 1.74
C GLU A 284 3.63 27.27 2.14
N GLU A 285 3.89 27.85 3.33
CA GLU A 285 5.24 28.08 3.84
C GLU A 285 5.96 26.78 4.24
N HIS A 286 5.32 25.88 4.99
CA HIS A 286 5.94 24.70 5.62
C HIS A 286 5.58 23.36 4.97
N GLY A 287 4.47 23.27 4.24
CA GLY A 287 4.02 22.04 3.58
C GLY A 287 4.40 21.98 2.10
N ALA A 288 4.10 20.87 1.45
CA ALA A 288 4.21 20.67 0.01
C ALA A 288 2.92 20.05 -0.54
N CYS A 289 2.51 20.46 -1.74
CA CYS A 289 1.24 20.04 -2.32
C CYS A 289 1.32 18.62 -2.89
N MET A 290 0.35 17.76 -2.58
CA MET A 290 0.32 16.36 -3.04
C MET A 290 -0.68 16.10 -4.19
N ASP A 291 -1.68 16.97 -4.38
CA ASP A 291 -2.83 16.69 -5.25
C ASP A 291 -2.63 17.05 -6.74
N HIS A 292 -1.37 17.18 -7.16
CA HIS A 292 -0.94 17.43 -8.53
C HIS A 292 -1.16 16.25 -9.49
N ILE A 293 -1.19 15.02 -8.98
CA ILE A 293 -1.30 13.78 -9.79
C ILE A 293 -2.75 13.24 -9.75
N GLU A 294 -3.24 12.77 -10.91
CA GLU A 294 -4.41 11.89 -11.06
C GLU A 294 -3.95 10.55 -11.68
N ALA A 295 -4.58 9.43 -11.33
CA ALA A 295 -4.19 8.10 -11.81
C ALA A 295 -4.90 7.74 -13.12
N GLY A 296 -4.22 7.01 -14.03
CA GLY A 296 -4.80 6.53 -15.29
C GLY A 296 -4.14 5.26 -15.83
N VAL A 297 -4.60 4.81 -17.00
CA VAL A 297 -3.87 3.81 -17.80
C VAL A 297 -2.77 4.54 -18.57
N SER A 298 -1.54 4.02 -18.54
CA SER A 298 -0.37 4.64 -19.14
C SER A 298 -0.47 4.74 -20.66
N THR A 299 0.18 5.75 -21.23
CA THR A 299 0.45 5.87 -22.67
C THR A 299 1.77 5.20 -23.09
N VAL A 300 2.62 4.85 -22.10
CA VAL A 300 3.82 4.03 -22.30
C VAL A 300 3.37 2.57 -22.51
N PRO A 301 3.78 1.89 -23.61
CA PRO A 301 3.47 0.49 -23.82
C PRO A 301 3.91 -0.38 -22.64
N ASP A 302 3.08 -1.35 -22.27
CA ASP A 302 3.34 -2.37 -21.26
C ASP A 302 3.56 -1.86 -19.81
N ALA A 303 3.55 -0.54 -19.56
CA ALA A 303 3.71 0.03 -18.21
C ALA A 303 2.44 -0.06 -17.33
N GLY A 304 1.28 -0.38 -17.92
CA GLY A 304 0.02 -0.57 -17.19
C GLY A 304 -0.60 0.73 -16.70
N ARG A 305 -0.37 1.11 -15.43
CA ARG A 305 -0.90 2.35 -14.82
C ARG A 305 0.10 3.50 -14.91
N GLY A 306 -0.39 4.73 -15.01
CA GLY A 306 0.44 5.93 -15.10
C GLY A 306 -0.06 7.10 -14.25
N ALA A 307 0.86 7.99 -13.88
CA ALA A 307 0.60 9.25 -13.22
C ALA A 307 0.35 10.36 -14.25
N PHE A 308 -0.78 11.05 -14.15
CA PHE A 308 -1.14 12.15 -15.04
C PHE A 308 -1.24 13.46 -14.27
N ALA A 309 -0.88 14.58 -14.90
CA ALA A 309 -0.92 15.88 -14.26
C ALA A 309 -2.37 16.39 -14.12
N ARG A 310 -2.96 16.32 -12.91
CA ARG A 310 -4.33 16.80 -12.63
C ARG A 310 -4.54 18.28 -12.98
N ARG A 311 -3.46 19.05 -13.09
CA ARG A 311 -3.42 20.49 -13.39
C ARG A 311 -2.13 20.82 -14.15
N PHE A 312 -2.07 22.00 -14.77
CA PHE A 312 -0.81 22.52 -15.33
C PHE A 312 0.27 22.63 -14.25
N ILE A 313 1.49 22.16 -14.55
CA ILE A 313 2.66 22.28 -13.68
C ILE A 313 3.77 22.99 -14.46
N LYS A 314 4.38 24.00 -13.86
CA LYS A 314 5.38 24.87 -14.49
C LYS A 314 6.78 24.26 -14.38
N LYS A 315 7.64 24.53 -15.37
CA LYS A 315 9.07 24.17 -15.34
C LYS A 315 9.74 24.61 -14.04
N GLY A 316 10.31 23.65 -13.32
CA GLY A 316 11.04 23.86 -12.07
C GLY A 316 10.17 23.83 -10.80
N ASP A 317 8.85 23.77 -10.92
CA ASP A 317 7.96 23.55 -9.78
C ASP A 317 7.96 22.05 -9.38
N VAL A 318 7.58 21.74 -8.14
CA VAL A 318 7.46 20.37 -7.63
C VAL A 318 6.18 19.73 -8.17
N VAL A 319 6.33 18.53 -8.72
CA VAL A 319 5.26 17.66 -9.24
C VAL A 319 4.67 16.80 -8.12
N SER A 320 5.50 16.22 -7.25
CA SER A 320 5.04 15.52 -6.05
C SER A 320 6.15 15.43 -4.97
N PRO A 321 5.87 15.83 -3.71
CA PRO A 321 6.77 15.65 -2.58
C PRO A 321 6.70 14.20 -2.11
N THR A 322 7.86 13.53 -2.07
CA THR A 322 7.93 12.08 -1.92
C THR A 322 8.85 11.72 -0.75
N PRO A 323 8.30 11.51 0.46
CA PRO A 323 9.09 10.99 1.58
C PRO A 323 9.45 9.53 1.33
N LEU A 324 10.53 9.08 1.96
CA LEU A 324 11.19 7.80 1.66
C LEU A 324 11.29 6.89 2.88
N ILE A 325 10.82 5.65 2.71
CA ILE A 325 11.21 4.50 3.53
C ILE A 325 12.61 4.08 3.07
N HIS A 326 13.50 3.74 4.00
CA HIS A 326 14.83 3.23 3.69
C HIS A 326 14.92 1.76 4.05
N LEU A 327 15.57 0.97 3.19
CA LEU A 327 15.97 -0.41 3.46
C LEU A 327 17.50 -0.47 3.38
N PRO A 328 18.22 -0.74 4.49
CA PRO A 328 19.69 -0.66 4.51
C PRO A 328 20.34 -1.77 3.68
N ASP A 329 19.68 -2.91 3.50
CA ASP A 329 20.06 -3.94 2.53
C ASP A 329 18.91 -4.34 1.61
N ARG A 330 19.10 -4.09 0.30
CA ARG A 330 18.27 -4.55 -0.80
C ARG A 330 18.08 -6.07 -0.86
N ASN A 331 19.02 -6.85 -0.30
CA ASN A 331 18.94 -8.30 -0.29
C ASN A 331 17.70 -8.83 0.46
N ILE A 332 17.14 -8.05 1.40
CA ILE A 332 15.89 -8.36 2.14
C ILE A 332 14.72 -8.65 1.17
N LEU A 333 14.73 -8.01 -0.02
CA LEU A 333 13.71 -8.21 -1.05
C LEU A 333 13.99 -9.41 -1.98
N THR A 334 14.92 -10.31 -1.62
CA THR A 334 15.26 -11.48 -2.45
C THR A 334 14.33 -12.65 -2.19
N ILE A 335 13.79 -13.21 -3.26
CA ILE A 335 13.02 -14.45 -3.24
C ILE A 335 13.99 -15.60 -3.52
N TYR A 336 13.90 -16.66 -2.73
CA TYR A 336 14.73 -17.86 -2.81
C TYR A 336 13.86 -19.08 -3.11
N ASP A 337 14.44 -20.11 -3.73
CA ASP A 337 13.75 -21.39 -3.90
C ASP A 337 13.69 -22.20 -2.61
N ALA A 338 12.80 -23.20 -2.57
CA ALA A 338 12.65 -24.09 -1.44
C ALA A 338 13.41 -25.41 -1.66
N LYS A 339 14.06 -25.91 -0.60
CA LYS A 339 14.65 -27.26 -0.54
C LYS A 339 13.96 -28.09 0.53
N VAL A 340 13.88 -29.40 0.30
CA VAL A 340 13.35 -30.37 1.26
C VAL A 340 14.49 -30.85 2.15
N VAL A 341 14.32 -30.73 3.48
CA VAL A 341 15.25 -31.23 4.50
C VAL A 341 14.51 -32.09 5.52
N LEU A 342 15.24 -32.88 6.31
CA LEU A 342 14.65 -33.56 7.47
C LEU A 342 14.30 -32.53 8.55
N ASN A 343 13.20 -32.74 9.28
CA ASN A 343 12.85 -31.90 10.42
C ASN A 343 13.89 -32.09 11.54
N PRO A 344 14.55 -31.03 12.05
CA PRO A 344 15.54 -31.16 13.13
C PRO A 344 14.96 -31.68 14.46
N ASP A 345 13.65 -31.61 14.67
CA ASP A 345 12.95 -32.17 15.84
C ASP A 345 12.37 -33.58 15.59
N ASP A 346 12.25 -34.05 14.34
CA ASP A 346 11.82 -35.42 13.98
C ASP A 346 12.49 -35.92 12.68
N ASP A 347 13.51 -36.78 12.82
CA ASP A 347 14.26 -37.42 11.72
C ASP A 347 13.38 -38.23 10.72
N SER A 348 12.09 -38.44 10.98
CA SER A 348 11.15 -39.11 10.07
C SER A 348 10.31 -38.15 9.22
N GLU A 349 10.19 -36.88 9.62
CA GLU A 349 9.46 -35.85 8.88
C GLU A 349 10.39 -35.10 7.91
N HIS A 350 9.84 -34.63 6.79
CA HIS A 350 10.53 -33.77 5.82
C HIS A 350 9.81 -32.42 5.75
N VAL A 351 10.56 -31.33 5.90
CA VAL A 351 10.06 -29.95 5.87
C VAL A 351 10.64 -29.20 4.67
N LEU A 352 9.85 -28.26 4.14
CA LEU A 352 10.32 -27.29 3.15
C LEU A 352 10.99 -26.12 3.87
N THR A 353 12.24 -25.84 3.52
CA THR A 353 13.02 -24.72 4.04
C THR A 353 13.60 -23.89 2.89
N ARG A 354 14.00 -22.65 3.18
CA ARG A 354 14.64 -21.74 2.24
C ARG A 354 15.97 -22.32 1.74
N ASP A 355 16.20 -22.28 0.43
CA ASP A 355 17.51 -22.53 -0.14
C ASP A 355 18.27 -21.21 -0.36
N GLY A 356 18.96 -20.76 0.70
CA GLY A 356 19.74 -19.51 0.68
C GLY A 356 20.83 -19.44 -0.39
N ASP A 357 21.27 -20.58 -0.92
CA ASP A 357 22.23 -20.66 -2.03
C ASP A 357 21.58 -20.53 -3.42
N GLN A 358 20.24 -20.49 -3.51
CA GLN A 358 19.45 -20.42 -4.75
C GLN A 358 18.47 -19.23 -4.75
N PRO A 359 18.97 -17.98 -4.87
CA PRO A 359 18.12 -16.81 -5.12
C PRO A 359 17.43 -16.95 -6.48
N SER A 360 16.10 -16.91 -6.49
CA SER A 360 15.29 -17.28 -7.66
C SER A 360 14.37 -16.18 -8.18
N HIS A 361 14.10 -15.13 -7.40
CA HIS A 361 13.44 -13.91 -7.87
C HIS A 361 13.69 -12.68 -6.96
N GLN A 362 12.89 -11.62 -7.12
CA GLN A 362 12.82 -10.47 -6.20
C GLN A 362 11.36 -10.09 -5.91
N GLN A 363 11.09 -9.59 -4.71
CA GLN A 363 9.80 -9.02 -4.29
C GLN A 363 9.35 -7.91 -5.23
N LEU A 364 8.04 -7.81 -5.49
CA LEU A 364 7.45 -6.80 -6.36
C LEU A 364 7.76 -5.36 -5.91
N MET A 365 7.91 -5.15 -4.59
CA MET A 365 8.35 -3.89 -3.97
C MET A 365 9.62 -3.30 -4.62
N LEU A 366 10.55 -4.12 -5.12
CA LEU A 366 11.80 -3.64 -5.71
C LEU A 366 11.56 -2.65 -6.87
N ASN A 367 10.53 -2.87 -7.69
CA ASN A 367 10.20 -2.02 -8.84
C ASN A 367 9.71 -0.63 -8.45
N TYR A 368 9.27 -0.45 -7.21
CA TYR A 368 8.80 0.82 -6.68
C TYR A 368 9.89 1.58 -5.93
N CYS A 369 11.02 0.96 -5.60
CA CYS A 369 12.11 1.59 -4.86
C CYS A 369 13.19 2.18 -5.78
N PHE A 370 13.84 3.24 -5.28
CA PHE A 370 15.06 3.79 -5.87
C PHE A 370 16.30 3.15 -5.23
N GLY A 371 17.37 2.97 -5.99
CA GLY A 371 18.64 2.41 -5.51
C GLY A 371 19.83 2.82 -6.36
N HIS A 372 21.02 2.29 -6.04
CA HIS A 372 22.27 2.59 -6.74
C HIS A 372 23.11 1.31 -6.92
N ARG A 373 23.88 1.22 -8.01
CA ARG A 373 24.76 0.06 -8.31
C ARG A 373 25.72 -0.24 -7.16
N ASP A 374 26.29 0.82 -6.58
CA ASP A 374 27.40 0.75 -5.63
C ASP A 374 26.91 0.73 -4.17
N SER A 375 25.60 0.53 -3.96
CA SER A 375 25.00 0.56 -2.63
C SER A 375 24.06 -0.61 -2.37
N THR A 376 23.98 -1.03 -1.11
CA THR A 376 22.94 -1.93 -0.62
C THR A 376 21.62 -1.18 -0.32
N LEU A 377 21.66 0.16 -0.19
CA LEU A 377 20.48 0.97 0.14
C LEU A 377 19.40 0.91 -0.96
N LEU A 378 18.15 0.70 -0.53
CA LEU A 378 16.97 1.13 -1.28
C LEU A 378 16.26 2.28 -0.55
N LEU A 379 15.66 3.17 -1.34
CA LEU A 379 14.82 4.28 -0.90
C LEU A 379 13.45 4.14 -1.59
N CYS A 380 12.50 3.59 -0.86
CA CYS A 380 11.15 3.31 -1.35
C CYS A 380 10.24 4.52 -1.08
N PRO A 381 9.65 5.14 -2.11
CA PRO A 381 8.75 6.27 -1.97
C PRO A 381 7.44 5.86 -1.30
N TYR A 382 6.82 6.75 -0.53
CA TYR A 382 5.46 6.52 -0.01
C TYR A 382 4.50 7.71 -0.21
N GLY A 383 4.90 8.69 -1.02
CA GLY A 383 4.09 9.85 -1.38
C GLY A 383 2.89 9.50 -2.27
N TYR A 384 1.78 10.23 -2.10
CA TYR A 384 0.51 10.02 -2.81
C TYR A 384 0.68 9.98 -4.34
N LEU A 385 0.26 8.87 -4.95
CA LEU A 385 0.36 8.53 -6.39
C LEU A 385 1.77 8.63 -7.02
N SER A 386 2.82 8.88 -6.24
CA SER A 386 4.20 9.00 -6.75
C SER A 386 4.72 7.71 -7.41
N ALA A 387 4.27 6.55 -6.91
CA ALA A 387 4.58 5.22 -7.42
C ALA A 387 3.93 4.87 -8.77
N LEU A 388 3.20 5.80 -9.41
CA LEU A 388 2.65 5.66 -10.77
C LEU A 388 3.45 6.44 -11.82
N ILE A 389 4.52 7.14 -11.45
CA ILE A 389 5.30 7.97 -12.38
C ILE A 389 6.25 7.07 -13.20
N ASN A 390 5.89 6.82 -14.46
CA ASN A 390 6.55 5.84 -15.31
C ASN A 390 7.90 6.29 -15.92
N HIS A 391 8.58 5.32 -16.51
CA HIS A 391 9.84 5.51 -17.21
C HIS A 391 9.70 6.23 -18.57
N SER A 392 10.64 7.12 -18.87
CA SER A 392 11.02 7.53 -20.24
C SER A 392 12.47 8.01 -20.28
N TYR A 393 13.39 7.17 -20.79
CA TYR A 393 14.79 7.55 -21.01
C TYR A 393 14.98 8.70 -22.00
N LYS A 394 14.11 8.78 -23.02
CA LYS A 394 14.31 9.66 -24.19
C LYS A 394 13.60 11.01 -24.07
N GLU A 395 12.41 11.02 -23.47
CA GLU A 395 11.56 12.23 -23.36
C GLU A 395 10.94 12.38 -21.95
N PRO A 396 11.74 12.34 -20.86
CA PRO A 396 11.22 12.59 -19.52
C PRO A 396 10.77 14.05 -19.39
N ASN A 397 9.67 14.28 -18.67
CA ASN A 397 9.15 15.62 -18.39
C ASN A 397 9.32 16.04 -16.91
N ALA A 398 9.67 15.10 -16.03
CA ALA A 398 10.11 15.33 -14.66
C ALA A 398 11.48 14.67 -14.39
N ARG A 399 12.07 14.97 -13.22
CA ARG A 399 13.21 14.24 -12.64
C ARG A 399 13.05 14.16 -11.11
N ILE A 400 13.77 13.24 -10.47
CA ILE A 400 13.95 13.29 -9.01
C ILE A 400 14.97 14.36 -8.60
N SER A 401 14.87 14.82 -7.36
CA SER A 401 15.77 15.78 -6.71
C SER A 401 15.68 15.59 -5.19
N TRP A 402 16.77 15.75 -4.42
CA TRP A 402 16.63 15.89 -2.97
C TRP A 402 15.76 17.10 -2.63
N SER A 403 14.75 16.92 -1.77
CA SER A 403 13.85 18.02 -1.44
C SER A 403 14.61 19.15 -0.74
N GLN A 404 14.28 20.39 -1.10
CA GLN A 404 14.93 21.59 -0.57
C GLN A 404 14.16 22.22 0.59
N LYS A 405 13.05 21.60 1.02
CA LYS A 405 12.19 22.11 2.08
C LYS A 405 12.53 21.41 3.40
N GLU A 406 13.24 22.12 4.29
CA GLU A 406 13.67 21.62 5.61
C GLU A 406 12.53 21.10 6.50
N SER A 407 11.29 21.55 6.27
CA SER A 407 10.10 21.05 6.96
C SER A 407 9.50 19.77 6.35
N ILE A 408 10.02 19.27 5.23
CA ILE A 408 9.67 17.96 4.65
C ILE A 408 10.82 16.96 4.82
N VAL A 409 12.07 17.41 4.70
CA VAL A 409 13.25 16.59 5.00
C VAL A 409 13.54 16.59 6.50
N GLY A 410 13.07 15.57 7.21
CA GLY A 410 13.26 15.47 8.67
C GLY A 410 14.73 15.34 9.10
N HIS A 411 15.57 14.69 8.30
CA HIS A 411 16.97 14.37 8.62
C HIS A 411 17.93 14.62 7.45
N PRO A 412 18.16 15.90 7.06
CA PRO A 412 19.08 16.25 5.96
C PRO A 412 20.55 15.90 6.28
N GLU A 413 20.89 15.69 7.55
CA GLU A 413 22.23 15.27 7.96
C GLU A 413 22.59 13.84 7.50
N TRP A 414 21.61 12.97 7.23
CA TRP A 414 21.86 11.59 6.78
C TRP A 414 22.54 11.53 5.40
N LEU A 415 22.36 12.56 4.56
CA LEU A 415 23.08 12.75 3.29
C LEU A 415 24.61 12.87 3.47
N ASN A 416 25.09 13.11 4.69
CA ASN A 416 26.50 13.24 5.05
C ASN A 416 26.96 12.14 6.03
N GLN A 417 26.11 11.16 6.33
CA GLN A 417 26.39 10.04 7.25
C GLN A 417 26.43 8.73 6.49
N SER A 418 27.24 7.79 6.97
CA SER A 418 27.30 6.42 6.44
C SER A 418 26.02 5.64 6.78
N LEU A 419 25.67 4.64 5.97
CA LEU A 419 24.50 3.79 6.22
C LEU A 419 24.51 3.13 7.61
N LYS A 420 25.70 2.86 8.17
CA LYS A 420 25.86 2.31 9.52
C LYS A 420 25.39 3.24 10.65
N GLU A 421 25.30 4.55 10.40
CA GLU A 421 24.89 5.54 11.40
C GLU A 421 23.36 5.74 11.42
N TRP A 422 22.70 5.64 10.25
CA TRP A 422 21.28 5.99 10.09
C TRP A 422 20.40 4.95 9.38
N GLY A 423 20.93 3.98 8.64
CA GLY A 423 20.14 3.00 7.87
C GLY A 423 19.38 1.98 8.74
N ASN A 424 19.71 1.92 10.03
CA ASN A 424 19.00 1.19 11.08
C ASN A 424 18.29 2.23 11.97
N LYS A 425 17.26 2.89 11.44
CA LYS A 425 16.40 3.83 12.18
C LYS A 425 14.94 3.49 11.89
N GLY A 426 14.21 3.11 12.94
CA GLY A 426 12.76 2.87 12.93
C GLY A 426 11.90 4.13 12.70
N TYR A 427 12.28 5.00 11.76
CA TYR A 427 11.51 6.16 11.29
C TYR A 427 12.06 6.69 9.96
N ALA A 428 11.17 7.17 9.08
CA ALA A 428 11.57 7.87 7.85
C ALA A 428 12.17 9.27 8.16
N GLY A 429 13.07 9.74 7.29
CA GLY A 429 13.75 11.03 7.46
C GLY A 429 14.22 11.74 6.19
N LEU A 430 14.21 11.05 5.04
CA LEU A 430 14.62 11.58 3.74
C LEU A 430 13.41 11.81 2.83
N SER A 431 13.54 12.74 1.88
CA SER A 431 12.52 12.99 0.86
C SER A 431 13.14 13.43 -0.47
N LEU A 432 12.63 12.86 -1.56
CA LEU A 432 12.83 13.36 -2.91
C LEU A 432 11.62 14.21 -3.33
N ASP A 433 11.86 15.26 -4.10
CA ASP A 433 10.83 15.94 -4.88
C ASP A 433 10.94 15.45 -6.33
N PHE A 434 9.80 15.08 -6.94
CA PHE A 434 9.70 15.05 -8.39
C PHE A 434 9.60 16.50 -8.89
N VAL A 435 10.46 16.93 -9.81
CA VAL A 435 10.57 18.32 -10.28
C VAL A 435 10.42 18.40 -11.79
N ALA A 436 9.57 19.30 -12.28
CA ALA A 436 9.25 19.41 -13.70
C ALA A 436 10.43 19.95 -14.54
N LEU A 437 10.87 19.18 -15.54
CA LEU A 437 11.96 19.54 -16.47
C LEU A 437 11.53 20.60 -17.50
N ARG A 438 10.24 20.72 -17.76
CA ARG A 438 9.57 21.71 -18.63
C ARG A 438 8.20 22.02 -18.06
N ASP A 439 7.43 22.88 -18.72
CA ASP A 439 6.01 22.99 -18.43
C ASP A 439 5.32 21.66 -18.83
N ILE A 440 4.39 21.20 -17.99
CA ILE A 440 3.61 19.96 -18.12
C ILE A 440 2.13 20.38 -18.16
N GLU A 441 1.42 19.99 -19.22
CA GLU A 441 0.02 20.37 -19.42
C GLU A 441 -0.95 19.51 -18.60
N LYS A 442 -2.19 19.97 -18.39
CA LYS A 442 -3.20 19.16 -17.70
C LYS A 442 -3.47 17.86 -18.49
N SER A 443 -3.49 16.75 -17.75
CA SER A 443 -3.69 15.38 -18.20
C SER A 443 -2.64 14.89 -19.21
N GLU A 444 -1.46 15.51 -19.19
CA GLU A 444 -0.23 14.93 -19.71
C GLU A 444 0.30 13.86 -18.73
N GLU A 445 0.86 12.75 -19.25
CA GLU A 445 1.51 11.74 -18.40
C GLU A 445 2.84 12.25 -17.86
N ILE A 446 3.11 12.01 -16.59
CA ILE A 446 4.34 12.42 -15.89
C ILE A 446 5.33 11.26 -15.98
N LEU A 447 6.51 11.53 -16.55
CA LEU A 447 7.52 10.53 -16.87
C LEU A 447 8.91 11.01 -16.38
N ILE A 448 9.66 10.11 -15.76
CA ILE A 448 11.06 10.32 -15.35
C ILE A 448 12.00 9.35 -16.06
N ASP A 449 13.29 9.68 -16.12
CA ASP A 449 14.31 8.67 -16.41
C ASP A 449 14.52 7.78 -15.17
N TYR A 450 14.59 6.46 -15.36
CA TYR A 450 14.90 5.47 -14.31
C TYR A 450 16.39 5.05 -14.34
N GLY A 451 17.19 5.65 -15.24
CA GLY A 451 18.60 5.31 -15.46
C GLY A 451 18.81 4.31 -16.60
N ILE A 452 19.99 4.38 -17.22
CA ILE A 452 20.34 3.56 -18.38
C ILE A 452 20.37 2.06 -18.05
N GLU A 453 20.80 1.69 -16.84
CA GLU A 453 20.84 0.30 -16.39
C GLU A 453 19.42 -0.31 -16.32
N TRP A 454 18.41 0.50 -15.98
CA TRP A 454 17.01 0.06 -15.99
C TRP A 454 16.49 -0.12 -17.42
N GLU A 455 16.72 0.86 -18.32
CA GLU A 455 16.31 0.76 -19.74
C GLU A 455 17.02 -0.42 -20.42
N GLU A 456 18.32 -0.65 -20.19
CA GLU A 456 19.04 -1.81 -20.74
C GLU A 456 18.49 -3.14 -20.20
N ALA A 457 18.17 -3.23 -18.90
CA ALA A 457 17.51 -4.41 -18.32
C ALA A 457 16.11 -4.63 -18.89
N TRP A 458 15.32 -3.56 -19.07
CA TRP A 458 13.96 -3.62 -19.62
C TRP A 458 13.96 -4.01 -21.10
N GLN A 459 14.83 -3.43 -21.94
CA GLN A 459 14.96 -3.83 -23.34
C GLN A 459 15.48 -5.28 -23.46
N LYS A 460 16.41 -5.72 -22.58
CA LYS A 460 16.84 -7.13 -22.49
C LYS A 460 15.68 -8.04 -22.13
N HIS A 461 14.83 -7.66 -21.16
CA HIS A 461 13.61 -8.38 -20.79
C HIS A 461 12.62 -8.48 -21.96
N VAL A 462 12.17 -7.35 -22.51
CA VAL A 462 11.20 -7.28 -23.63
C VAL A 462 11.68 -8.07 -24.85
N SER A 463 12.97 -8.05 -25.17
CA SER A 463 13.52 -8.80 -26.32
C SER A 463 13.57 -10.32 -26.12
N ASN A 464 13.62 -10.80 -24.87
CA ASN A 464 13.65 -12.22 -24.53
C ASN A 464 12.28 -12.78 -24.07
N PHE A 465 11.36 -11.89 -23.69
CA PHE A 465 10.05 -12.25 -23.17
C PHE A 465 9.25 -13.11 -24.16
N LYS A 466 8.79 -14.24 -23.68
CA LYS A 466 7.87 -15.16 -24.36
C LYS A 466 6.84 -15.54 -23.32
N SER A 467 5.58 -15.10 -23.49
CA SER A 467 4.51 -15.43 -22.54
C SER A 467 4.44 -16.95 -22.32
N PRO A 468 4.72 -17.44 -21.10
CA PRO A 468 4.65 -18.86 -20.80
C PRO A 468 3.21 -19.32 -20.51
N ARG A 469 2.28 -18.36 -20.38
CA ARG A 469 0.89 -18.58 -19.94
C ARG A 469 -0.11 -17.94 -20.93
N LYS A 470 0.11 -18.15 -22.22
CA LYS A 470 -0.63 -17.49 -23.31
C LYS A 470 -2.17 -17.51 -23.20
N ASP A 471 -2.74 -18.61 -22.69
CA ASP A 471 -4.19 -18.79 -22.51
C ASP A 471 -4.69 -18.45 -21.09
N TYR A 472 -3.80 -18.01 -20.18
CA TYR A 472 -4.14 -17.59 -18.82
C TYR A 472 -4.86 -16.25 -18.83
N ILE A 473 -5.94 -16.20 -18.04
CA ILE A 473 -6.80 -15.06 -17.75
C ILE A 473 -7.02 -15.14 -16.23
N PRO A 474 -6.59 -14.17 -15.42
CA PRO A 474 -6.74 -14.23 -13.97
C PRO A 474 -8.18 -14.43 -13.50
N ALA A 475 -8.35 -15.00 -12.31
CA ALA A 475 -9.65 -15.32 -11.75
C ALA A 475 -10.57 -14.10 -11.63
N PHE A 476 -10.03 -12.95 -11.25
CA PHE A 476 -10.79 -11.70 -11.17
C PHE A 476 -11.33 -11.23 -12.53
N GLU A 477 -10.66 -11.54 -13.65
CA GLU A 477 -11.19 -11.25 -14.99
C GLU A 477 -12.25 -12.28 -15.40
N LEU A 478 -12.00 -13.58 -15.18
CA LEU A 478 -12.97 -14.65 -15.44
C LEU A 478 -14.28 -14.44 -14.67
N ASN A 479 -14.21 -13.94 -13.43
CA ASN A 479 -15.36 -13.59 -12.61
C ASN A 479 -16.18 -12.42 -13.18
N ARG A 480 -15.54 -11.41 -13.79
CA ARG A 480 -16.22 -10.26 -14.43
C ARG A 480 -16.82 -10.57 -15.80
N MET A 481 -16.33 -11.61 -16.50
CA MET A 481 -16.85 -12.01 -17.81
C MET A 481 -18.23 -12.70 -17.69
N ALA A 482 -19.29 -11.89 -17.67
CA ALA A 482 -20.68 -12.34 -17.58
C ALA A 482 -21.14 -13.21 -18.76
N ASP A 483 -20.53 -13.06 -19.94
CA ASP A 483 -20.75 -13.88 -21.14
C ASP A 483 -19.73 -15.00 -21.33
N LEU A 484 -18.83 -15.23 -20.35
CA LEU A 484 -17.84 -16.31 -20.38
C LEU A 484 -18.52 -17.67 -20.60
N ARG A 485 -18.24 -18.27 -21.76
CA ARG A 485 -18.59 -19.64 -22.06
C ARG A 485 -17.57 -20.56 -21.40
N VAL A 486 -17.83 -20.95 -20.15
CA VAL A 486 -16.93 -21.78 -19.34
C VAL A 486 -16.56 -23.05 -20.10
N LYS A 487 -15.26 -23.36 -20.13
CA LYS A 487 -14.69 -24.50 -20.86
C LYS A 487 -14.98 -25.81 -20.09
N THR A 488 -15.19 -26.93 -20.79
CA THR A 488 -15.27 -28.25 -20.13
C THR A 488 -13.86 -28.73 -19.74
N ILE A 489 -13.72 -29.63 -18.77
CA ILE A 489 -12.41 -30.22 -18.42
C ILE A 489 -11.73 -30.93 -19.62
N SER A 490 -12.53 -31.40 -20.59
CA SER A 490 -12.06 -31.97 -21.86
C SER A 490 -11.64 -30.94 -22.92
N GLU A 491 -11.95 -29.65 -22.73
CA GLU A 491 -11.50 -28.54 -23.57
C GLU A 491 -10.30 -27.82 -22.95
N TYR A 492 -10.28 -27.64 -21.63
CA TYR A 492 -9.28 -26.90 -20.87
C TYR A 492 -9.52 -27.11 -19.37
N ASP A 493 -8.51 -27.58 -18.63
CA ASP A 493 -8.54 -27.54 -17.17
C ASP A 493 -7.89 -26.24 -16.68
N TYR A 494 -8.62 -25.49 -15.87
CA TYR A 494 -8.18 -24.22 -15.29
C TYR A 494 -7.00 -24.42 -14.31
N LYS A 495 -6.91 -25.60 -13.66
CA LYS A 495 -5.82 -25.94 -12.74
C LYS A 495 -4.44 -25.96 -13.40
N TYR A 496 -4.34 -26.36 -14.67
CA TYR A 496 -3.05 -26.31 -15.40
C TYR A 496 -2.50 -24.89 -15.59
N HIS A 497 -3.31 -23.86 -15.33
CA HIS A 497 -2.93 -22.46 -15.37
C HIS A 497 -2.95 -21.80 -13.98
N GLY A 498 -3.04 -22.57 -12.89
CA GLY A 498 -3.06 -22.03 -11.53
C GLY A 498 -4.36 -21.31 -11.17
N ILE A 499 -5.51 -21.84 -11.61
CA ILE A 499 -6.85 -21.28 -11.32
C ILE A 499 -7.77 -22.40 -10.82
N ASN A 500 -8.33 -22.23 -9.62
CA ASN A 500 -9.40 -23.09 -9.12
C ASN A 500 -10.78 -22.54 -9.51
N MET A 501 -11.71 -23.47 -9.78
CA MET A 501 -13.10 -23.16 -10.10
C MET A 501 -14.03 -23.79 -9.04
N PHE A 502 -14.99 -22.98 -8.61
CA PHE A 502 -15.92 -23.30 -7.55
C PHE A 502 -17.37 -23.01 -7.97
N CYS A 503 -18.31 -23.64 -7.27
CA CYS A 503 -19.73 -23.57 -7.49
C CYS A 503 -20.44 -22.97 -6.27
N ARG A 504 -21.20 -21.89 -6.46
CA ARG A 504 -21.92 -21.18 -5.39
C ARG A 504 -23.00 -22.07 -4.75
N ARG A 505 -22.94 -22.20 -3.42
CA ARG A 505 -23.82 -22.97 -2.54
C ARG A 505 -25.31 -22.68 -2.73
N TYR A 506 -25.66 -21.45 -3.09
CA TYR A 506 -27.03 -21.04 -3.42
C TYR A 506 -27.68 -21.95 -4.48
N TYR A 507 -26.91 -22.37 -5.50
CA TYR A 507 -27.39 -23.30 -6.52
C TYR A 507 -27.31 -24.75 -6.05
N VAL A 508 -26.21 -25.15 -5.41
CA VAL A 508 -26.00 -26.53 -4.92
C VAL A 508 -27.18 -26.98 -4.05
N VAL A 509 -27.58 -26.16 -3.06
CA VAL A 509 -28.68 -26.43 -2.13
C VAL A 509 -30.08 -26.29 -2.78
N GLN A 510 -30.19 -25.69 -3.97
CA GLN A 510 -31.45 -25.64 -4.73
C GLN A 510 -31.69 -26.87 -5.59
N PHE A 511 -30.63 -27.49 -6.10
CA PHE A 511 -30.73 -28.68 -6.95
C PHE A 511 -30.75 -29.98 -6.16
N ASP A 512 -30.16 -30.00 -4.96
CA ASP A 512 -30.29 -31.10 -4.00
C ASP A 512 -30.44 -30.55 -2.58
N SER A 513 -31.57 -30.87 -1.94
CA SER A 513 -31.90 -30.45 -0.57
C SER A 513 -31.32 -31.34 0.51
N ASP A 514 -30.88 -32.54 0.14
CA ASP A 514 -30.47 -33.60 1.06
C ASP A 514 -28.94 -33.60 1.25
N ILE A 515 -28.25 -32.62 0.65
CA ILE A 515 -26.87 -32.23 0.96
C ILE A 515 -26.83 -31.64 2.37
N GLU A 516 -26.75 -32.52 3.38
CA GLU A 516 -26.18 -32.17 4.67
C GLU A 516 -24.72 -31.74 4.43
N VAL A 517 -24.47 -30.44 4.50
CA VAL A 517 -23.12 -29.87 4.43
C VAL A 517 -22.37 -30.36 5.65
N SER A 518 -21.56 -31.41 5.45
CA SER A 518 -20.75 -32.01 6.49
C SER A 518 -19.88 -30.94 7.14
N LYS A 519 -19.89 -30.89 8.48
CA LYS A 519 -18.90 -30.10 9.21
C LYS A 519 -17.51 -30.71 9.16
N ASP A 520 -17.46 -31.99 8.80
CA ASP A 520 -16.28 -32.84 8.82
C ASP A 520 -15.70 -32.96 7.39
N TRP A 521 -16.00 -31.98 6.51
CA TRP A 521 -15.31 -31.75 5.24
C TRP A 521 -13.93 -31.14 5.52
N GLU A 522 -13.03 -31.93 6.12
CA GLU A 522 -11.65 -31.53 6.50
C GLU A 522 -10.71 -31.44 5.28
N GLY A 523 -11.16 -30.70 4.27
CA GLY A 523 -10.37 -29.94 3.30
C GLY A 523 -10.84 -28.48 3.18
N PHE A 524 -11.76 -28.04 4.06
CA PHE A 524 -12.35 -26.69 4.17
C PHE A 524 -11.86 -25.97 5.45
N GLU A 525 -10.58 -26.13 5.83
CA GLU A 525 -9.98 -25.32 6.92
C GLU A 525 -9.84 -23.83 6.54
N ASP A 526 -9.98 -23.49 5.26
CA ASP A 526 -10.28 -22.12 4.81
C ASP A 526 -11.74 -21.76 5.19
N ASP A 527 -11.89 -21.20 6.39
CA ASP A 527 -13.13 -20.65 6.99
C ASP A 527 -13.95 -19.81 5.98
N ARG A 528 -13.30 -19.20 4.97
CA ARG A 528 -13.97 -18.36 3.96
C ARG A 528 -14.68 -19.17 2.88
N ASN A 529 -14.29 -20.41 2.57
CA ASN A 529 -15.09 -21.26 1.68
C ASN A 529 -16.47 -21.57 2.30
N VAL A 530 -16.53 -21.67 3.63
CA VAL A 530 -17.77 -21.81 4.41
C VAL A 530 -18.56 -20.49 4.45
N LEU A 531 -17.88 -19.34 4.58
CA LEU A 531 -18.46 -17.98 4.60
C LEU A 531 -19.07 -17.58 3.24
N LEU A 532 -18.29 -17.68 2.17
CA LEU A 532 -18.69 -17.41 0.78
C LEU A 532 -19.72 -18.45 0.29
N GLY A 533 -19.67 -19.65 0.86
CA GLY A 533 -20.48 -20.79 0.45
C GLY A 533 -20.14 -21.18 -0.99
N ILE A 534 -18.93 -21.69 -1.21
CA ILE A 534 -18.47 -22.14 -2.53
C ILE A 534 -17.86 -23.55 -2.42
N TYR A 535 -18.02 -24.36 -3.47
CA TYR A 535 -17.57 -25.75 -3.49
C TYR A 535 -16.72 -26.05 -4.73
N PRO A 536 -15.55 -26.70 -4.64
CA PRO A 536 -14.76 -27.09 -5.80
C PRO A 536 -15.61 -27.82 -6.85
N CYS A 537 -15.53 -27.43 -8.12
CA CYS A 537 -16.36 -28.05 -9.15
C CYS A 537 -15.74 -27.96 -10.56
N ARG A 538 -16.16 -28.87 -11.45
CA ARG A 538 -15.71 -28.90 -12.86
C ARG A 538 -16.85 -29.10 -13.84
N VAL A 539 -16.78 -28.42 -14.98
CA VAL A 539 -17.76 -28.58 -16.07
C VAL A 539 -17.44 -29.83 -16.87
N VAL A 540 -18.39 -30.75 -16.94
CA VAL A 540 -18.31 -31.97 -17.75
C VAL A 540 -18.93 -31.77 -19.13
N GLU A 541 -20.09 -31.11 -19.18
CA GLU A 541 -20.85 -30.87 -20.41
C GLU A 541 -21.46 -29.47 -20.39
N ARG A 542 -21.73 -28.92 -21.57
CA ARG A 542 -22.28 -27.58 -21.77
C ARG A 542 -23.33 -27.61 -22.87
N HIS A 543 -24.53 -27.16 -22.54
CA HIS A 543 -25.73 -27.30 -23.36
C HIS A 543 -25.93 -26.13 -24.33
N ASN A 544 -26.85 -26.30 -25.28
CA ASN A 544 -27.12 -25.33 -26.34
C ASN A 544 -27.90 -24.08 -25.85
N ASP A 545 -28.38 -24.08 -24.62
CA ASP A 545 -29.13 -23.00 -23.96
C ASP A 545 -28.28 -22.19 -22.95
N ASN A 546 -26.95 -22.37 -22.99
CA ASN A 546 -25.97 -21.82 -22.05
C ASN A 546 -26.12 -22.33 -20.59
N SER A 547 -26.78 -23.48 -20.40
CA SER A 547 -26.71 -24.24 -19.16
C SER A 547 -25.59 -25.29 -19.19
N TYR A 548 -25.24 -25.86 -18.03
CA TYR A 548 -24.08 -26.74 -17.86
C TYR A 548 -24.43 -28.02 -17.07
N THR A 549 -23.66 -29.10 -17.30
CA THR A 549 -23.58 -30.26 -16.40
C THR A 549 -22.26 -30.20 -15.65
N VAL A 550 -22.32 -30.29 -14.32
CA VAL A 550 -21.19 -29.96 -13.43
C VAL A 550 -21.02 -31.02 -12.35
N GLU A 551 -19.79 -31.47 -12.15
CA GLU A 551 -19.40 -32.31 -11.02
C GLU A 551 -18.94 -31.42 -9.86
N ILE A 552 -19.52 -31.62 -8.68
CA ILE A 552 -18.99 -31.10 -7.41
C ILE A 552 -17.94 -32.08 -6.92
N ILE A 553 -16.76 -31.57 -6.58
CA ILE A 553 -15.58 -32.33 -6.18
C ILE A 553 -15.40 -32.24 -4.67
N ASP A 554 -15.10 -33.39 -4.06
CA ASP A 554 -14.77 -33.57 -2.65
C ASP A 554 -13.42 -34.30 -2.53
N LYS A 555 -12.77 -34.20 -1.37
CA LYS A 555 -11.41 -34.74 -1.10
C LYS A 555 -11.50 -35.90 -0.11
N GLU A 556 -11.54 -37.14 -0.59
CA GLU A 556 -11.48 -38.30 0.30
C GLU A 556 -10.04 -38.61 0.75
N TYR A 557 -9.90 -38.90 2.05
CA TYR A 557 -8.66 -39.41 2.63
C TYR A 557 -8.51 -40.91 2.37
N ALA A 558 -7.38 -41.30 1.77
CA ALA A 558 -7.02 -42.70 1.61
C ALA A 558 -6.51 -43.27 2.95
N SER A 559 -7.41 -43.80 3.78
CA SER A 559 -7.05 -44.43 5.04
C SER A 559 -6.30 -45.75 4.81
N VAL A 560 -5.01 -45.77 5.19
CA VAL A 560 -4.15 -46.96 5.14
C VAL A 560 -3.49 -47.13 6.51
N ASP A 561 -3.89 -48.17 7.24
CA ASP A 561 -3.30 -48.64 8.51
C ASP A 561 -2.91 -47.52 9.51
N ASP A 562 -3.90 -46.72 9.92
CA ASP A 562 -3.81 -45.64 10.92
C ASP A 562 -2.80 -44.51 10.62
N GLN A 563 -2.34 -44.37 9.37
CA GLN A 563 -1.54 -43.21 8.92
C GLN A 563 -2.27 -42.38 7.86
N TYR A 564 -2.30 -41.06 8.04
CA TYR A 564 -2.83 -40.11 7.06
C TYR A 564 -1.82 -39.91 5.92
N VAL A 565 -1.95 -40.73 4.87
CA VAL A 565 -1.12 -40.61 3.66
C VAL A 565 -1.71 -39.56 2.73
N TRP A 566 -1.05 -38.42 2.61
CA TRP A 566 -1.22 -37.52 1.47
C TRP A 566 -0.77 -38.28 0.21
N PRO A 567 -1.57 -38.34 -0.87
CA PRO A 567 -2.52 -37.31 -1.29
C PRO A 567 -4.02 -37.67 -1.12
N HIS A 568 -4.85 -36.63 -0.99
CA HIS A 568 -6.30 -36.74 -1.16
C HIS A 568 -6.63 -37.31 -2.54
N HIS A 569 -7.72 -38.10 -2.63
CA HIS A 569 -8.30 -38.49 -3.91
C HIS A 569 -9.52 -37.59 -4.19
N GLU A 570 -9.54 -36.94 -5.36
CA GLU A 570 -10.70 -36.15 -5.81
C GLU A 570 -11.84 -37.07 -6.21
N VAL A 571 -12.92 -37.07 -5.43
CA VAL A 571 -14.15 -37.82 -5.71
C VAL A 571 -15.26 -36.89 -6.18
N VAL A 572 -16.14 -37.39 -7.03
CA VAL A 572 -17.35 -36.68 -7.46
C VAL A 572 -18.42 -36.93 -6.41
N SER A 573 -18.72 -35.93 -5.57
CA SER A 573 -19.77 -36.07 -4.56
C SER A 573 -21.17 -35.92 -5.17
N HIS A 574 -21.35 -34.95 -6.06
CA HIS A 574 -22.65 -34.63 -6.68
C HIS A 574 -22.51 -34.23 -8.15
N ILE A 575 -23.56 -34.46 -8.94
CA ILE A 575 -23.65 -34.01 -10.34
C ILE A 575 -24.89 -33.12 -10.50
N LEU A 576 -24.67 -31.86 -10.87
CA LEU A 576 -25.72 -30.88 -11.10
C LEU A 576 -25.98 -30.72 -12.60
N PHE A 577 -27.25 -30.62 -12.99
CA PHE A 577 -27.69 -30.60 -14.39
C PHE A 577 -28.44 -29.31 -14.73
N ASN A 578 -28.14 -28.74 -15.90
CA ASN A 578 -28.74 -27.51 -16.43
C ASN A 578 -28.53 -26.28 -15.53
N VAL A 579 -27.39 -26.20 -14.84
CA VAL A 579 -27.04 -25.04 -13.99
C VAL A 579 -26.63 -23.83 -14.85
N PRO A 580 -26.89 -22.58 -14.42
CA PRO A 580 -26.54 -21.37 -15.17
C PRO A 580 -25.07 -20.97 -14.97
N ARG A 581 -24.52 -20.12 -15.85
CA ARG A 581 -23.17 -19.52 -15.74
C ARG A 581 -22.88 -18.90 -14.36
N ASP A 582 -23.88 -18.31 -13.70
CA ASP A 582 -23.72 -17.63 -12.41
C ASP A 582 -23.34 -18.57 -11.25
N ILE A 583 -23.45 -19.89 -11.43
CA ILE A 583 -22.94 -20.85 -10.44
C ILE A 583 -21.42 -20.75 -10.27
N PHE A 584 -20.67 -20.42 -11.33
CA PHE A 584 -19.20 -20.52 -11.31
C PHE A 584 -18.54 -19.26 -10.75
N TYR A 585 -17.64 -19.49 -9.80
CA TYR A 585 -16.69 -18.54 -9.24
C TYR A 585 -15.27 -19.08 -9.46
N PHE A 586 -14.31 -18.21 -9.75
CA PHE A 586 -12.90 -18.56 -9.95
C PHE A 586 -12.05 -17.92 -8.85
N ARG A 587 -10.93 -18.55 -8.49
CA ARG A 587 -9.88 -18.02 -7.61
C ARG A 587 -8.53 -18.41 -8.19
N ASP A 588 -7.57 -17.50 -8.29
CA ASP A 588 -6.19 -17.88 -8.65
C ASP A 588 -5.62 -18.76 -7.52
N GLU A 589 -4.69 -19.65 -7.86
CA GLU A 589 -3.95 -20.39 -6.85
C GLU A 589 -2.92 -19.47 -6.17
N PRO A 590 -2.65 -19.66 -4.86
CA PRO A 590 -1.51 -19.05 -4.19
C PRO A 590 -0.23 -19.14 -5.01
N ASN A 591 0.54 -18.05 -5.03
CA ASN A 591 1.76 -17.89 -5.81
C ASN A 591 1.59 -18.04 -7.35
N HIS A 592 0.36 -18.11 -7.89
CA HIS A 592 0.10 -18.26 -9.33
C HIS A 592 -0.36 -16.99 -10.06
N ARG A 593 -0.61 -15.85 -9.40
CA ARG A 593 -0.77 -14.57 -10.14
C ARG A 593 0.54 -14.14 -10.81
N ASP A 594 0.48 -13.41 -11.92
CA ASP A 594 1.64 -13.11 -12.78
C ASP A 594 2.80 -12.38 -12.06
N HIS A 595 2.53 -11.59 -11.01
CA HIS A 595 3.57 -10.91 -10.23
C HIS A 595 4.29 -11.80 -9.19
N HIS A 596 3.87 -13.05 -8.99
CA HIS A 596 4.67 -14.04 -8.23
C HIS A 596 5.67 -14.76 -9.14
N GLN A 597 5.48 -14.69 -10.46
CA GLN A 597 6.19 -15.54 -11.40
C GLN A 597 7.62 -15.06 -11.65
N LYS A 598 8.59 -16.00 -11.62
CA LYS A 598 10.04 -15.73 -11.85
C LYS A 598 10.40 -15.05 -13.17
N TRP A 599 9.49 -15.08 -14.16
CA TRP A 599 9.68 -14.42 -15.45
C TRP A 599 9.19 -12.96 -15.48
N SER A 600 8.52 -12.48 -14.44
CA SER A 600 8.05 -11.09 -14.35
C SER A 600 9.22 -10.12 -14.11
N PHE A 601 9.18 -8.92 -14.68
CA PHE A 601 10.33 -8.01 -14.65
C PHE A 601 10.63 -7.46 -13.24
N ARG A 602 11.89 -7.46 -12.81
CA ARG A 602 12.34 -6.93 -11.50
C ARG A 602 13.60 -6.08 -11.61
N HIS A 603 13.51 -4.78 -11.30
CA HIS A 603 14.66 -3.86 -11.26
C HIS A 603 14.33 -2.56 -10.51
N ASP A 604 15.23 -2.09 -9.64
CA ASP A 604 15.10 -0.81 -8.92
C ASP A 604 15.36 0.40 -9.83
N MET A 605 14.67 1.51 -9.58
CA MET A 605 14.93 2.78 -10.28
C MET A 605 16.29 3.34 -9.85
N ARG A 606 17.15 3.75 -10.79
CA ARG A 606 18.48 4.26 -10.43
C ARG A 606 18.42 5.71 -9.95
N ILE A 607 19.06 5.99 -8.81
CA ILE A 607 19.39 7.35 -8.40
C ILE A 607 20.64 7.80 -9.19
N PRO A 608 20.60 8.95 -9.89
CA PRO A 608 21.76 9.45 -10.63
C PRO A 608 23.00 9.71 -9.76
N ASP A 609 24.19 9.41 -10.31
CA ASP A 609 25.49 9.61 -9.65
C ASP A 609 25.77 11.07 -9.23
N ASP A 610 25.14 12.07 -9.86
CA ASP A 610 25.32 13.49 -9.50
C ASP A 610 24.54 13.92 -8.25
N ILE A 611 23.59 13.09 -7.78
CA ILE A 611 22.84 13.32 -6.53
C ILE A 611 23.00 12.19 -5.50
N PHE A 612 23.51 11.01 -5.84
CA PHE A 612 23.70 9.91 -4.88
C PHE A 612 24.90 10.17 -3.95
N PRO A 613 24.73 10.19 -2.61
CA PRO A 613 25.84 10.44 -1.68
C PRO A 613 26.94 9.36 -1.73
N GLU A 614 28.17 9.77 -2.02
CA GLU A 614 29.36 8.91 -2.00
C GLU A 614 29.56 8.16 -0.66
N VAL A 615 29.11 8.74 0.46
CA VAL A 615 29.15 8.10 1.80
C VAL A 615 28.20 6.91 1.96
N TRP A 616 27.32 6.67 0.99
CA TRP A 616 26.42 5.51 0.95
C TRP A 616 26.87 4.43 -0.05
N LYS A 617 27.94 4.65 -0.82
CA LYS A 617 28.51 3.65 -1.72
C LYS A 617 29.30 2.62 -0.90
N ASN A 618 28.60 1.58 -0.46
CA ASN A 618 29.09 0.55 0.47
C ASN A 618 29.28 -0.83 -0.17
N ARG A 619 28.80 -1.06 -1.41
CA ARG A 619 29.22 -2.22 -2.19
C ARG A 619 30.62 -1.93 -2.73
N LEU A 620 31.54 -2.86 -2.51
CA LEU A 620 32.79 -2.87 -3.26
C LEU A 620 32.46 -3.18 -4.72
N HIS A 621 33.12 -2.50 -5.66
CA HIS A 621 33.22 -3.02 -7.01
C HIS A 621 34.08 -4.28 -6.95
N ASP A 622 33.46 -5.46 -7.04
CA ASP A 622 34.17 -6.66 -7.44
C ASP A 622 34.61 -6.49 -8.90
N GLU A 623 35.91 -6.23 -9.12
CA GLU A 623 36.54 -6.07 -10.44
C GLU A 623 36.60 -7.40 -11.25
N THR A 624 35.59 -8.25 -11.10
CA THR A 624 35.54 -9.63 -11.61
C THR A 624 34.23 -10.00 -12.32
N THR A 625 33.24 -9.10 -12.42
CA THR A 625 31.97 -9.33 -13.14
C THR A 625 32.09 -9.16 -14.68
N GLU A 626 33.26 -9.43 -15.25
CA GLU A 626 33.47 -9.61 -16.70
C GLU A 626 33.28 -11.09 -17.12
N GLY A 627 32.62 -11.91 -16.28
CA GLY A 627 32.56 -13.38 -16.39
C GLY A 627 31.24 -14.04 -15.98
N LEU A 628 30.11 -13.33 -16.07
CA LEU A 628 28.76 -13.90 -15.91
C LEU A 628 27.85 -13.58 -17.11
N GLU A 629 28.39 -13.83 -18.32
CA GLU A 629 27.59 -13.96 -19.55
C GLU A 629 27.81 -15.35 -20.17
N ASP A 630 26.78 -15.83 -20.87
CA ASP A 630 26.76 -16.97 -21.80
C ASP A 630 27.29 -18.35 -21.34
N THR A 631 26.38 -19.19 -20.85
CA THR A 631 26.37 -20.63 -21.20
C THR A 631 25.28 -20.91 -22.26
N PRO A 632 25.60 -20.95 -23.56
CA PRO A 632 24.67 -21.34 -24.60
C PRO A 632 24.53 -22.86 -24.71
N ASP A 633 23.43 -23.34 -25.28
CA ASP A 633 23.21 -24.76 -25.58
C ASP A 633 24.34 -25.36 -26.44
N SER A 634 24.74 -26.59 -26.10
CA SER A 634 25.42 -27.48 -27.04
C SER A 634 24.85 -28.89 -26.93
N ALA A 635 24.06 -29.29 -27.92
CA ALA A 635 23.84 -30.70 -28.23
C ALA A 635 24.99 -31.20 -29.12
N ASP A 636 25.47 -32.41 -28.83
CA ASP A 636 25.66 -33.52 -29.79
C ASP A 636 26.66 -34.57 -29.24
N ASP A 637 26.13 -35.77 -28.99
CA ASP A 637 26.68 -37.12 -29.21
C ASP A 637 28.00 -37.67 -28.59
N ASP A 638 27.97 -39.01 -28.50
CA ASP A 638 29.03 -40.03 -28.44
C ASP A 638 29.86 -40.36 -27.16
N GLU A 639 29.63 -41.60 -26.70
CA GLU A 639 30.56 -42.63 -26.19
C GLU A 639 31.89 -42.22 -25.49
N CYS A 640 32.06 -42.57 -24.20
CA CYS A 640 32.66 -43.87 -23.82
C CYS A 640 32.77 -44.17 -22.31
N ASP A 641 32.48 -45.44 -21.99
CA ASP A 641 32.97 -46.33 -20.91
C ASP A 641 34.04 -45.93 -19.86
N GLN A 642 33.80 -46.45 -18.64
CA GLN A 642 34.74 -47.14 -17.71
C GLN A 642 35.62 -46.38 -16.66
N ASP A 643 35.31 -46.73 -15.40
CA ASP A 643 36.22 -47.24 -14.35
C ASP A 643 37.14 -46.34 -13.48
N TYR A 644 36.66 -46.17 -12.23
CA TYR A 644 37.37 -46.38 -10.95
C TYR A 644 38.36 -45.36 -10.33
N LEU A 645 38.27 -45.30 -8.98
CA LEU A 645 39.30 -44.96 -7.96
C LEU A 645 39.61 -43.49 -7.57
N THR A 646 38.79 -42.99 -6.62
CA THR A 646 39.21 -42.51 -5.27
C THR A 646 40.50 -41.67 -5.07
N CYS A 647 40.33 -40.43 -4.61
CA CYS A 647 41.02 -39.78 -3.47
C CYS A 647 40.15 -38.58 -3.04
N ALA A 648 39.59 -38.41 -1.84
CA ALA A 648 40.00 -38.72 -0.45
C ALA A 648 40.95 -37.68 0.19
N GLU A 649 40.36 -36.91 1.12
CA GLU A 649 40.97 -36.22 2.27
C GLU A 649 42.00 -35.09 2.02
N LEU A 650 41.49 -33.86 2.00
CA LEU A 650 41.82 -32.85 3.02
C LEU A 650 40.66 -31.86 3.24
#